data_AF-A0A2E9U3K7-F1
#
_entry.id   AF-A0A2E9U3K7-F1
#
_cell.length_a   1.000
_cell.length_b   1.000
_cell.length_c   1.000
_cell.angle_alpha   90.00
_cell.angle_beta   90.00
_cell.angle_gamma   90.00
#
_symmetry.space_group_name_H-M   'P 1'
#
loop_
_entity.id
_entity.type
_entity.pdbx_description
1 polymer ?
#
loop_
_entity_poly.entity_id
_entity_poly.type
_entity_poly.pdbx_seq_one_letter_code
_entity_poly.pdbx_strand_id
1 'polypeptide(L)'
;MAKKAKKAEVKTITTAAKIPKNYKSTAEIKISGNLVDQILGQDKAVEIIRKSAQQRRNVLLIGEPGTGKSMLGLALAELLPKEKLVDIISFPNPNDENAPMIRTLPAGQGRNLVARARVQGMNMFKNQNIILFIFVLIAMFAPWFLFNYYGTRYDFTVGAIIFGASFVGSFLFLAAFVIFLNLGKRMEGRAKTPKVIVDNFKKKQAPFYDATGAHAGALLGDVLHDPFQCFLGYLYTKKYTSKGLKNIMLKEEIDSLFDRNRKNIIKSKSGYEAIHLPKNELQLLGETNGSISPVEVLSCNRHDYDGNMIKLTTSENKELIVTPEHKIAVWKNDKIAYVEAKNIKANDEIVSKVEDIIIDEQDIINTYDERQQEQCRLYYQYLEIKEQNTTWGYKRIAKAMNQNIGKTRWWHAKKHIPVPIQTANWLKERNLLPLKIDNSKLPLIAKVIGATFGDGGIFENLNGIFLSSSEKEAVKEFGKDLEKIFVLKEDENSRIIEGGEYGHSWCYQNTNRNLIRFFLALGAPRGNKTHIELKIPKWILLIEHIEDEFYGSFFGGELGSPSLHKDQNRLTTLEIGITGRPNFDNNRNEFLDNIRYYLLRKNVHCNQLYRRKLNENSVVYRLQIAKNMDNVILFLMNIKINYCRYKVDRLYKSLGQWAMLKKQKYYELIEKGAGAESVMKLLKLTPNSLYLLLNHFGQKQEAAA
;
A
#
# COMPACT_ATOMS: atom_id res chain seq x y z
N MET A 1 73.85 -2.44 38.80
CA MET A 1 74.21 -2.34 40.23
C MET A 1 72.97 -1.96 41.03
N ALA A 2 72.66 -2.77 42.05
CA ALA A 2 71.49 -2.66 42.89
C ALA A 2 71.57 -1.48 43.89
N LYS A 3 70.44 -0.85 44.19
CA LYS A 3 70.18 -0.29 45.52
C LYS A 3 68.70 -0.48 45.90
N LYS A 4 68.54 -1.25 46.98
CA LYS A 4 67.30 -1.69 47.64
C LYS A 4 66.39 -0.51 47.99
N ALA A 5 65.14 -0.54 47.52
CA ALA A 5 64.06 0.26 48.07
C ALA A 5 63.59 -0.38 49.39
N LYS A 6 63.59 0.41 50.47
CA LYS A 6 63.03 0.06 51.76
C LYS A 6 61.53 -0.23 51.61
N LYS A 7 61.08 -1.40 52.09
CA LYS A 7 59.66 -1.71 52.32
C LYS A 7 59.09 -0.62 53.25
N ALA A 8 58.19 0.20 52.73
CA ALA A 8 57.25 0.95 53.54
C ALA A 8 56.14 -0.01 53.93
N GLU A 9 56.03 -0.32 55.22
CA GLU A 9 54.90 -1.06 55.79
C GLU A 9 53.60 -0.34 55.45
N VAL A 10 52.75 -1.02 54.68
CA VAL A 10 51.36 -0.62 54.49
C VAL A 10 50.66 -0.90 55.82
N LYS A 11 50.50 0.16 56.65
CA LYS A 11 49.57 0.15 57.77
C LYS A 11 48.19 -0.20 57.24
N THR A 12 47.73 -1.40 57.54
CA THR A 12 46.33 -1.81 57.43
C THR A 12 45.50 -0.89 58.31
N ILE A 13 44.86 0.12 57.71
CA ILE A 13 43.83 0.91 58.38
C ILE A 13 42.56 0.07 58.38
N THR A 14 42.47 -0.87 59.32
CA THR A 14 41.21 -1.46 59.74
C THR A 14 40.49 -0.44 60.61
N THR A 15 39.72 0.47 60.01
CA THR A 15 38.71 1.26 60.73
C THR A 15 37.50 0.39 61.04
N ALA A 16 37.69 -0.66 61.84
CA ALA A 16 36.60 -1.20 62.64
C ALA A 16 36.39 -0.19 63.77
N ALA A 17 35.25 0.52 63.77
CA ALA A 17 34.86 1.36 64.88
C ALA A 17 34.98 0.53 66.17
N LYS A 18 35.81 0.97 67.12
CA LYS A 18 35.98 0.30 68.42
C LYS A 18 34.63 0.34 69.14
N ILE A 19 33.89 -0.77 69.08
CA ILE A 19 32.71 -0.97 69.91
C ILE A 19 33.19 -0.91 71.37
N PRO A 20 32.63 -0.04 72.23
CA PRO A 20 32.96 -0.03 73.64
C PRO A 20 32.68 -1.41 74.24
N LYS A 21 33.61 -1.98 75.00
CA LYS A 21 33.41 -3.33 75.59
C LYS A 21 32.17 -3.41 76.50
N ASN A 22 31.72 -2.28 77.05
CA ASN A 22 30.47 -2.13 77.79
C ASN A 22 29.68 -0.93 77.23
N TYR A 23 28.56 -1.20 76.56
CA TYR A 23 27.57 -0.19 76.14
C TYR A 23 26.19 -0.61 76.65
N LYS A 24 25.32 0.34 77.00
CA LYS A 24 23.97 0.03 77.50
C LYS A 24 22.94 -0.04 76.37
N SER A 25 23.16 0.68 75.27
CA SER A 25 22.24 0.75 74.13
C SER A 25 23.00 0.94 72.81
N THR A 26 22.44 0.46 71.70
CA THR A 26 23.00 0.65 70.35
C THR A 26 23.09 2.12 69.93
N ALA A 27 22.37 3.02 70.61
CA ALA A 27 22.50 4.47 70.42
C ALA A 27 23.90 5.01 70.79
N GLU A 28 24.65 4.30 71.64
CA GLU A 28 26.01 4.68 72.07
C GLU A 28 27.09 4.26 71.03
N ILE A 29 26.71 3.52 69.99
CA ILE A 29 27.61 3.04 68.94
C ILE A 29 27.70 4.07 67.82
N LYS A 30 28.89 4.64 67.60
CA LYS A 30 29.12 5.59 66.52
C LYS A 30 29.16 4.89 65.16
N ILE A 31 28.14 5.13 64.33
CA ILE A 31 28.05 4.63 62.95
C ILE A 31 28.76 5.59 62.00
N SER A 32 29.47 5.07 60.99
CA SER A 32 30.11 5.89 59.95
C SER A 32 29.06 6.59 59.09
N GLY A 33 29.35 7.81 58.64
CA GLY A 33 28.49 8.56 57.72
C GLY A 33 28.52 8.03 56.27
N ASN A 34 29.59 7.33 55.87
CA ASN A 34 29.72 6.77 54.52
C ASN A 34 29.10 5.37 54.46
N LEU A 35 28.30 5.09 53.43
CA LEU A 35 27.64 3.78 53.27
C LEU A 35 28.65 2.63 53.12
N VAL A 36 29.80 2.88 52.47
CA VAL A 36 30.83 1.86 52.25
C VAL A 36 31.41 1.30 53.56
N ASP A 37 31.45 2.11 54.62
CA ASP A 37 32.00 1.72 55.92
C ASP A 37 30.95 1.06 56.83
N GLN A 38 29.67 1.05 56.41
CA GLN A 38 28.58 0.39 57.12
C GLN A 38 28.38 -1.07 56.66
N ILE A 39 29.12 -1.51 55.64
CA ILE A 39 29.00 -2.87 55.08
C ILE A 39 29.79 -3.83 55.96
N LEU A 40 29.08 -4.77 56.60
CA LEU A 40 29.65 -5.70 57.57
C LEU A 40 30.05 -7.03 56.92
N GLY A 41 31.22 -7.57 57.29
CA GLY A 41 31.64 -8.93 56.93
C GLY A 41 32.01 -9.16 55.47
N GLN A 42 32.17 -8.09 54.67
CA GLN A 42 32.49 -8.16 53.24
C GLN A 42 33.70 -7.30 52.85
N ASP A 43 34.78 -7.38 53.61
CA ASP A 43 35.97 -6.51 53.47
C ASP A 43 36.55 -6.53 52.04
N LYS A 44 36.62 -7.72 51.43
CA LYS A 44 37.10 -7.89 50.05
C LYS A 44 36.19 -7.22 49.02
N ALA A 45 34.87 -7.30 49.20
CA ALA A 45 33.92 -6.64 48.30
C ALA A 45 34.01 -5.12 48.46
N VAL A 46 34.12 -4.62 49.69
CA VAL A 46 34.32 -3.20 49.99
C VAL A 46 35.61 -2.66 49.36
N GLU A 47 36.71 -3.40 49.44
CA GLU A 47 37.98 -3.01 48.79
C GLU A 47 37.83 -2.92 47.27
N ILE A 48 37.15 -3.90 46.66
CA ILE A 48 36.87 -3.90 45.21
C ILE A 48 35.97 -2.71 44.84
N ILE A 49 34.92 -2.42 45.60
CA ILE A 49 34.03 -1.27 45.35
C ILE A 49 34.83 0.05 45.41
N ARG A 50 35.70 0.24 46.41
CA ARG A 50 36.56 1.44 46.49
C ARG A 50 37.48 1.57 45.28
N LYS A 51 38.13 0.47 44.87
CA LYS A 51 38.99 0.44 43.66
C LYS A 51 38.19 0.72 42.39
N SER A 52 37.02 0.13 42.26
CA SER A 52 36.13 0.28 41.09
C SER A 52 35.56 1.70 40.99
N ALA A 53 35.22 2.35 42.10
CA ALA A 53 34.81 3.75 42.12
C ALA A 53 35.92 4.68 41.61
N GLN A 54 37.15 4.48 42.09
CA GLN A 54 38.32 5.25 41.67
C GLN A 54 38.66 5.03 40.19
N GLN A 55 38.59 3.78 39.72
CA GLN A 55 38.97 3.39 38.36
C GLN A 55 37.81 3.45 37.35
N ARG A 56 36.58 3.77 37.79
CA ARG A 56 35.35 3.72 36.98
C ARG A 56 35.14 2.39 36.26
N ARG A 57 35.29 1.30 37.00
CA ARG A 57 35.06 -0.06 36.48
C ARG A 57 33.68 -0.56 36.86
N ASN A 58 33.07 -1.30 35.94
CA ASN A 58 31.84 -2.03 36.20
C ASN A 58 32.09 -3.13 37.23
N VAL A 59 31.14 -3.39 38.11
CA VAL A 59 31.23 -4.43 39.14
C VAL A 59 30.07 -5.39 38.99
N LEU A 60 30.38 -6.68 38.92
CA LEU A 60 29.41 -7.76 39.01
C LEU A 60 29.42 -8.32 40.43
N LEU A 61 28.31 -8.15 41.15
CA LEU A 61 28.14 -8.65 42.52
C LEU A 61 27.37 -9.97 42.49
N ILE A 62 28.02 -11.04 42.92
CA ILE A 62 27.44 -12.40 42.98
C ILE A 62 27.30 -12.79 44.45
N GLY A 63 26.10 -13.22 44.85
CA GLY A 63 25.82 -13.69 46.20
C GLY A 63 24.36 -14.04 46.39
N GLU A 64 24.04 -14.75 47.47
CA GLU A 64 22.67 -15.13 47.82
C GLU A 64 21.74 -13.91 47.99
N PRO A 65 20.41 -14.04 47.77
CA PRO A 65 19.46 -12.97 48.09
C PRO A 65 19.60 -12.49 49.54
N GLY A 66 19.44 -11.18 49.78
CA GLY A 66 19.54 -10.61 51.13
C GLY A 66 20.96 -10.30 51.63
N THR A 67 22.01 -10.60 50.86
CA THR A 67 23.42 -10.36 51.25
C THR A 67 23.93 -8.92 51.06
N GLY A 68 23.04 -7.93 50.89
CA GLY A 68 23.43 -6.51 50.80
C GLY A 68 24.03 -6.04 49.47
N LYS A 69 23.80 -6.76 48.36
CA LYS A 69 24.29 -6.38 47.01
C LYS A 69 23.87 -4.96 46.59
N SER A 70 22.62 -4.57 46.83
CA SER A 70 22.14 -3.21 46.51
C SER A 70 22.82 -2.12 47.36
N MET A 71 23.17 -2.44 48.61
CA MET A 71 23.89 -1.53 49.51
C MET A 71 25.33 -1.29 49.02
N LEU A 72 26.01 -2.31 48.50
CA LEU A 72 27.30 -2.16 47.81
C LEU A 72 27.19 -1.26 46.56
N GLY A 73 26.09 -1.39 45.79
CA GLY A 73 25.82 -0.52 44.64
C GLY A 73 25.58 0.94 45.02
N LEU A 74 24.81 1.19 46.09
CA LEU A 74 24.62 2.53 46.66
C LEU A 74 25.94 3.14 47.15
N ALA A 75 26.75 2.35 47.85
CA ALA A 75 28.08 2.76 48.31
C ALA A 75 29.03 3.09 47.15
N LEU A 76 28.96 2.34 46.04
CA LEU A 76 29.70 2.65 44.81
C LEU A 76 29.29 4.02 44.25
N ALA A 77 27.99 4.28 44.15
CA ALA A 77 27.47 5.54 43.62
C ALA A 77 27.87 6.75 44.48
N GLU A 78 27.90 6.59 45.81
CA GLU A 78 28.38 7.62 46.75
C GLU A 78 29.87 7.91 46.59
N LEU A 79 30.69 6.88 46.35
CA LEU A 79 32.15 6.98 46.20
C LEU A 79 32.59 7.52 44.84
N LEU A 80 31.69 7.57 43.84
CA LEU A 80 32.03 8.13 42.53
C LEU A 80 32.45 9.60 42.68
N PRO A 81 33.47 10.06 41.93
CA PRO A 81 33.89 11.45 41.96
C PRO A 81 32.70 12.38 41.68
N LYS A 82 32.59 13.47 42.46
CA LYS A 82 31.59 14.52 42.27
C LYS A 82 31.94 15.36 41.02
N GLU A 83 31.81 14.78 39.84
CA GLU A 83 31.95 15.52 38.59
C GLU A 83 30.75 16.43 38.32
N LYS A 84 30.94 17.38 37.41
CA LYS A 84 29.88 18.28 36.94
C LYS A 84 28.77 17.44 36.30
N LEU A 85 27.70 17.20 37.04
CA LEU A 85 26.50 16.57 36.51
C LEU A 85 26.02 17.37 35.28
N VAL A 86 25.44 16.65 34.31
CA VAL A 86 24.91 17.24 33.08
C VAL A 86 23.41 17.03 33.00
N ASP A 87 22.70 18.00 32.46
CA ASP A 87 21.33 17.86 31.99
C ASP A 87 21.35 17.39 30.52
N ILE A 88 20.39 16.55 30.13
CA ILE A 88 20.23 16.07 28.74
C ILE A 88 18.94 16.66 28.17
N ILE A 89 19.04 17.31 27.00
CA ILE A 89 17.92 18.00 26.36
C ILE A 89 17.73 17.46 24.94
N SER A 90 16.46 17.25 24.58
CA SER A 90 16.01 16.92 23.24
C SER A 90 15.52 18.16 22.51
N PHE A 91 16.07 18.39 21.32
CA PHE A 91 15.65 19.42 20.39
C PHE A 91 14.95 18.78 19.18
N PRO A 92 13.92 19.45 18.63
CA PRO A 92 13.36 19.03 17.36
C PRO A 92 14.43 19.16 16.26
N ASN A 93 14.55 18.14 15.42
CA ASN A 93 15.44 18.15 14.27
C ASN A 93 14.64 18.59 13.02
N PRO A 94 15.03 19.69 12.34
CA PRO A 94 14.32 20.16 11.15
C PRO A 94 14.55 19.30 9.90
N ASN A 95 15.64 18.53 9.85
CA ASN A 95 15.99 17.71 8.68
C ASN A 95 15.38 16.32 8.73
N ASP A 96 15.24 15.75 9.93
CA ASP A 96 14.65 14.42 10.15
C ASP A 96 13.90 14.40 11.48
N GLU A 97 12.57 14.35 11.42
CA GLU A 97 11.70 14.36 12.59
C GLU A 97 11.89 13.11 13.48
N ASN A 98 12.27 11.97 12.89
CA ASN A 98 12.45 10.71 13.62
C ASN A 98 13.79 10.65 14.37
N ALA A 99 14.70 11.59 14.10
CA ALA A 99 16.02 11.68 14.71
C ALA A 99 16.17 12.98 15.53
N PRO A 100 15.61 13.07 16.75
CA PRO A 100 15.72 14.28 17.57
C PRO A 100 17.18 14.58 17.96
N MET A 101 17.53 15.86 18.00
CA MET A 101 18.89 16.28 18.37
C MET A 101 19.07 16.27 19.90
N ILE A 102 20.03 15.50 20.39
CA ILE A 102 20.36 15.44 21.83
C ILE A 102 21.55 16.34 22.14
N ARG A 103 21.42 17.18 23.18
CA ARG A 103 22.51 18.02 23.70
C ARG A 103 22.66 17.88 25.21
N THR A 104 23.90 17.92 25.67
CA THR A 104 24.25 17.96 27.09
C THR A 104 24.55 19.39 27.52
N LEU A 105 24.06 19.79 28.70
CA LEU A 105 24.37 21.05 29.34
C LEU A 105 24.83 20.81 30.78
N PRO A 106 25.57 21.75 31.41
CA PRO A 106 25.82 21.68 32.84
C PRO A 106 24.51 21.62 33.65
N ALA A 107 24.50 20.84 34.73
CA ALA A 107 23.33 20.62 35.56
C ALA A 107 22.67 21.94 36.01
N GLY A 108 21.36 22.02 35.80
CA GLY A 108 20.51 23.16 36.13
C GLY A 108 20.38 24.23 35.04
N GLN A 109 21.12 24.13 33.94
CA GLN A 109 20.92 25.03 32.79
C GLN A 109 19.77 24.57 31.88
N GLY A 110 19.38 23.28 31.91
CA GLY A 110 18.37 22.76 31.00
C GLY A 110 16.98 23.36 31.19
N ARG A 111 16.54 23.49 32.45
CA ARG A 111 15.27 24.17 32.79
C ARG A 111 15.24 25.62 32.31
N ASN A 112 16.35 26.34 32.51
CA ASN A 112 16.48 27.75 32.12
C ASN A 112 16.41 27.91 30.59
N LEU A 113 17.04 27.00 29.83
CA LEU A 113 16.99 27.03 28.37
C LEU A 113 15.57 26.78 27.86
N VAL A 114 14.88 25.76 28.36
CA VAL A 114 13.50 25.46 27.96
C VAL A 114 12.55 26.62 28.31
N ALA A 115 12.73 27.24 29.48
CA ALA A 115 11.96 28.41 29.87
C ALA A 115 12.20 29.61 28.92
N ARG A 116 13.47 29.90 28.58
CA ARG A 116 13.82 30.96 27.61
C ARG A 116 13.25 30.68 26.22
N ALA A 117 13.32 29.44 25.73
CA ALA A 117 12.78 29.04 24.45
C ALA A 117 11.25 29.21 24.38
N ARG A 118 10.53 28.90 25.48
CA ARG A 118 9.08 29.17 25.58
C ARG A 118 8.75 30.66 25.51
N VAL A 119 9.49 31.50 26.24
CA VAL A 119 9.26 32.96 26.26
C VAL A 119 9.59 33.60 24.91
N GLN A 120 10.65 33.16 24.23
CA GLN A 120 10.99 33.64 22.88
C GLN A 120 9.88 33.33 21.87
N GLY A 121 9.26 32.15 21.94
CA GLY A 121 8.10 31.81 21.11
C GLY A 121 6.87 32.70 21.34
N MET A 122 6.71 33.28 22.53
CA MET A 122 5.62 34.20 22.85
C MET A 122 5.92 35.66 22.46
N ASN A 123 7.18 36.09 22.51
CA ASN A 123 7.58 37.48 22.25
C ASN A 123 7.46 37.91 20.77
N MET A 124 7.33 36.96 19.84
CA MET A 124 7.19 37.25 18.40
C MET A 124 5.93 38.09 18.08
N PHE A 125 4.91 38.03 18.94
CA PHE A 125 3.64 38.75 18.76
C PHE A 125 3.62 40.17 19.34
N LYS A 126 4.65 40.60 20.08
CA LYS A 126 4.65 41.90 20.77
C LYS A 126 4.82 43.08 19.79
N ASN A 127 5.63 42.90 18.74
CA ASN A 127 5.86 43.94 17.72
C ASN A 127 4.69 44.06 16.72
N GLN A 128 3.91 42.99 16.53
CA GLN A 128 2.76 42.99 15.62
C GLN A 128 1.64 43.92 16.11
N ASN A 129 1.39 43.96 17.43
CA ASN A 129 0.40 44.85 18.02
C ASN A 129 0.80 46.33 17.91
N ILE A 130 2.11 46.64 17.96
CA ILE A 130 2.62 48.00 17.79
C ILE A 130 2.42 48.48 16.35
N ILE A 131 2.72 47.62 15.36
CA ILE A 131 2.52 47.95 13.93
C ILE A 131 1.04 48.18 13.63
N LEU A 132 0.14 47.32 14.14
CA LEU A 132 -1.30 47.51 13.99
C LEU A 132 -1.77 48.85 14.59
N PHE A 133 -1.26 49.21 15.77
CA PHE A 133 -1.59 50.47 16.43
C PHE A 133 -1.17 51.69 15.59
N ILE A 134 0.02 51.66 14.96
CA ILE A 134 0.48 52.72 14.05
C ILE A 134 -0.45 52.88 12.85
N PHE A 135 -0.87 51.78 12.21
CA PHE A 135 -1.80 51.85 11.07
C PHE A 135 -3.19 52.35 11.46
N VAL A 136 -3.68 52.03 12.65
CA VAL A 136 -4.94 52.59 13.18
C VAL A 136 -4.83 54.10 13.34
N LEU A 137 -3.72 54.61 13.87
CA LEU A 137 -3.49 56.06 13.99
C LEU A 137 -3.45 56.73 12.62
N ILE A 138 -2.74 56.16 11.65
CA ILE A 138 -2.68 56.70 10.28
C ILE A 138 -4.08 56.72 9.65
N ALA A 139 -4.85 55.63 9.79
CA ALA A 139 -6.21 55.54 9.26
C ALA A 139 -7.15 56.58 9.88
N MET A 140 -6.92 56.99 11.13
CA MET A 140 -7.73 57.98 11.83
C MET A 140 -7.33 59.42 11.49
N PHE A 141 -6.03 59.71 11.41
CA PHE A 141 -5.52 61.09 11.24
C PHE A 141 -5.31 61.51 9.78
N ALA A 142 -4.98 60.58 8.87
CA ALA A 142 -4.72 60.91 7.47
C ALA A 142 -5.95 61.52 6.75
N PRO A 143 -7.19 61.03 6.94
CA PRO A 143 -8.37 61.65 6.33
C PRO A 143 -8.57 63.08 6.81
N TRP A 144 -8.37 63.33 8.12
CA TRP A 144 -8.51 64.67 8.71
C TRP A 144 -7.44 65.64 8.21
N PHE A 145 -6.20 65.16 8.04
CA PHE A 145 -5.14 65.94 7.41
C PHE A 145 -5.48 66.32 5.96
N LEU A 146 -5.97 65.35 5.17
CA LEU A 146 -6.37 65.58 3.78
C LEU A 146 -7.54 66.56 3.68
N PHE A 147 -8.52 66.46 4.58
CA PHE A 147 -9.63 67.42 4.67
C PHE A 147 -9.15 68.86 4.83
N ASN A 148 -8.28 69.12 5.81
CA ASN A 148 -7.75 70.47 6.04
C ASN A 148 -6.92 70.97 4.87
N TYR A 149 -6.07 70.11 4.30
CA TYR A 149 -5.20 70.47 3.18
C TYR A 149 -6.01 70.85 1.92
N TYR A 150 -6.99 70.04 1.52
CA TYR A 150 -7.78 70.29 0.32
C TYR A 150 -8.91 71.31 0.55
N GLY A 151 -9.48 71.36 1.76
CA GLY A 151 -10.51 72.32 2.14
C GLY A 151 -10.00 73.77 2.15
N THR A 152 -8.76 73.99 2.60
CA THR A 152 -8.14 75.34 2.61
C THR A 152 -7.70 75.79 1.22
N ARG A 153 -7.33 74.85 0.33
CA ARG A 153 -6.69 75.16 -0.95
C ARG A 153 -7.66 75.29 -2.13
N TYR A 154 -8.82 74.63 -2.07
CA TYR A 154 -9.79 74.62 -3.15
C TYR A 154 -11.14 75.15 -2.67
N ASP A 155 -11.89 74.32 -1.94
CA ASP A 155 -13.19 74.66 -1.37
C ASP A 155 -13.53 73.64 -0.26
N PHE A 156 -14.32 74.06 0.73
CA PHE A 156 -14.73 73.20 1.84
C PHE A 156 -15.50 71.96 1.36
N THR A 157 -16.29 72.09 0.29
CA THR A 157 -17.06 71.00 -0.31
C THR A 157 -16.13 69.95 -0.93
N VAL A 158 -15.06 70.38 -1.60
CA VAL A 158 -14.03 69.48 -2.16
C VAL A 158 -13.29 68.76 -1.05
N GLY A 159 -12.94 69.46 0.03
CA GLY A 159 -12.35 68.86 1.23
C GLY A 159 -13.24 67.77 1.83
N ALA A 160 -14.54 68.02 1.98
CA ALA A 160 -15.50 67.08 2.54
C ALA A 160 -15.66 65.80 1.70
N ILE A 161 -15.66 65.91 0.36
CA ILE A 161 -15.71 64.75 -0.55
C ILE A 161 -14.46 63.88 -0.40
N ILE A 162 -13.27 64.51 -0.37
CA ILE A 162 -11.99 63.80 -0.22
C ILE A 162 -11.89 63.15 1.16
N PHE A 163 -12.39 63.80 2.21
CA PHE A 163 -12.50 63.21 3.54
C PHE A 163 -13.33 61.93 3.52
N GLY A 164 -14.54 61.97 2.96
CA GLY A 164 -15.41 60.80 2.86
C GLY A 164 -14.74 59.63 2.12
N ALA A 165 -14.14 59.90 0.96
CA ALA A 165 -13.47 58.87 0.16
C ALA A 165 -12.23 58.27 0.87
N SER A 166 -11.39 59.12 1.46
CA SER A 166 -10.18 58.68 2.17
C SER A 166 -10.47 57.97 3.49
N PHE A 167 -11.54 58.36 4.19
CA PHE A 167 -11.99 57.72 5.42
C PHE A 167 -12.49 56.29 5.14
N VAL A 168 -13.33 56.10 4.12
CA VAL A 168 -13.79 54.77 3.69
C VAL A 168 -12.62 53.90 3.22
N GLY A 169 -11.70 54.46 2.42
CA GLY A 169 -10.52 53.76 1.95
C GLY A 169 -9.60 53.29 3.09
N SER A 170 -9.42 54.14 4.12
CA SER A 170 -8.59 53.82 5.29
C SER A 170 -9.18 52.68 6.13
N PHE A 171 -10.50 52.66 6.31
CA PHE A 171 -11.18 51.58 7.03
C PHE A 171 -11.17 50.25 6.27
N LEU A 172 -11.36 50.28 4.94
CA LEU A 172 -11.27 49.08 4.10
C LEU A 172 -9.85 48.48 4.11
N PHE A 173 -8.83 49.34 4.03
CA PHE A 173 -7.43 48.91 4.15
C PHE A 173 -7.15 48.26 5.52
N LEU A 174 -7.60 48.88 6.61
CA LEU A 174 -7.43 48.33 7.96
C LEU A 174 -8.13 46.97 8.11
N ALA A 175 -9.37 46.85 7.61
CA ALA A 175 -10.12 45.59 7.64
C ALA A 175 -9.41 44.47 6.87
N ALA A 176 -8.95 44.77 5.64
CA ALA A 176 -8.20 43.81 4.82
C ALA A 176 -6.88 43.39 5.50
N PHE A 177 -6.17 44.34 6.12
CA PHE A 177 -4.92 44.08 6.83
C PHE A 177 -5.12 43.19 8.07
N VAL A 178 -6.18 43.43 8.86
CA VAL A 178 -6.52 42.58 10.02
C VAL A 178 -6.87 41.16 9.60
N ILE A 179 -7.62 41.00 8.50
CA ILE A 179 -7.95 39.69 7.94
C ILE A 179 -6.67 38.96 7.49
N PHE A 180 -5.78 39.65 6.78
CA PHE A 180 -4.49 39.11 6.34
C PHE A 180 -3.61 38.62 7.51
N LEU A 181 -3.51 39.40 8.60
CA LEU A 181 -2.74 39.00 9.79
C LEU A 181 -3.35 37.77 10.51
N ASN A 182 -4.68 37.68 10.55
CA ASN A 182 -5.36 36.54 11.17
C ASN A 182 -5.24 35.25 10.36
N LEU A 183 -5.13 35.34 9.02
CA LEU A 183 -4.79 34.20 8.17
C LEU A 183 -3.37 33.71 8.43
N GLY A 184 -2.40 34.62 8.56
CA GLY A 184 -1.01 34.27 8.90
C GLY A 184 -0.87 33.56 10.26
N LYS A 185 -1.59 34.01 11.29
CA LYS A 185 -1.59 33.38 12.62
C LYS A 185 -2.09 31.93 12.65
N ARG A 186 -2.88 31.50 11.66
CA ARG A 186 -3.36 30.11 11.55
C ARG A 186 -2.36 29.21 10.82
N MET A 187 -1.36 29.77 10.13
CA MET A 187 -0.44 29.02 9.29
C MET A 187 0.89 28.64 9.99
N GLU A 188 1.30 29.34 11.04
CA GLU A 188 2.50 28.96 11.79
C GLU A 188 2.18 28.00 12.95
N GLY A 189 2.62 26.75 12.80
CA GLY A 189 2.51 25.71 13.82
C GLY A 189 3.14 26.15 15.13
N ARG A 190 2.58 25.67 16.25
CA ARG A 190 3.11 25.88 17.61
C ARG A 190 4.63 25.70 17.62
N ALA A 191 5.37 26.75 18.03
CA ALA A 191 6.83 26.70 18.09
C ALA A 191 7.29 25.42 18.82
N LYS A 192 8.01 24.54 18.13
CA LYS A 192 8.47 23.26 18.68
C LYS A 192 9.52 23.53 19.77
N THR A 193 9.13 23.50 21.04
CA THR A 193 10.03 23.79 22.17
C THR A 193 10.86 22.57 22.57
N PRO A 194 12.13 22.73 22.95
CA PRO A 194 12.97 21.63 23.44
C PRO A 194 12.43 21.04 24.76
N LYS A 195 12.76 19.77 25.02
CA LYS A 195 12.34 19.03 26.22
C LYS A 195 13.56 18.56 27.03
N VAL A 196 13.52 18.67 28.35
CA VAL A 196 14.54 18.10 29.24
C VAL A 196 14.24 16.61 29.44
N ILE A 197 15.17 15.73 29.08
CA ILE A 197 15.05 14.26 29.26
C ILE A 197 15.64 13.85 30.61
N VAL A 198 16.87 14.29 30.91
CA VAL A 198 17.54 14.02 32.18
C VAL A 198 17.79 15.34 32.88
N ASP A 199 17.22 15.46 34.08
CA ASP A 199 17.30 16.66 34.90
C ASP A 199 18.06 16.36 36.19
N ASN A 200 19.22 17.02 36.33
CA ASN A 200 20.07 16.92 37.50
C ASN A 200 20.10 18.22 38.32
N PHE A 201 19.07 19.07 38.18
CA PHE A 201 18.93 20.29 38.97
C PHE A 201 19.01 20.02 40.48
N LYS A 202 19.89 20.76 41.18
CA LYS A 202 20.17 20.66 42.62
C LYS A 202 20.77 19.34 43.13
N LYS A 203 21.10 18.37 42.25
CA LYS A 203 21.79 17.14 42.68
C LYS A 203 23.28 17.43 42.88
N LYS A 204 23.85 16.95 43.99
CA LYS A 204 25.28 17.09 44.32
C LYS A 204 26.10 15.81 44.13
N GLN A 205 25.44 14.68 43.93
CA GLN A 205 26.03 13.35 43.78
C GLN A 205 25.40 12.65 42.58
N ALA A 206 26.11 11.65 42.03
CA ALA A 206 25.59 10.83 40.94
C ALA A 206 24.33 10.08 41.43
N PRO A 207 23.23 10.06 40.65
CA PRO A 207 22.04 9.32 41.03
C PRO A 207 22.30 7.81 40.97
N PHE A 208 21.82 7.09 41.98
CA PHE A 208 21.68 5.63 41.92
C PHE A 208 20.29 5.29 41.37
N TYR A 209 20.24 4.51 40.29
CA TYR A 209 19.01 4.01 39.69
C TYR A 209 18.96 2.49 39.85
N ASP A 210 17.96 1.99 40.59
CA ASP A 210 17.67 0.57 40.64
C ASP A 210 16.79 0.20 39.45
N ALA A 211 17.34 -0.61 38.54
CA ALA A 211 16.64 -1.10 37.35
C ALA A 211 16.32 -2.61 37.45
N THR A 212 16.29 -3.17 38.66
CA THR A 212 15.94 -4.58 38.88
C THR A 212 14.52 -4.84 38.40
N GLY A 213 14.35 -5.74 37.43
CA GLY A 213 13.05 -6.06 36.84
C GLY A 213 12.50 -5.02 35.87
N ALA A 214 13.29 -4.00 35.49
CA ALA A 214 12.88 -3.03 34.48
C ALA A 214 12.77 -3.70 33.09
N HIS A 215 11.67 -3.45 32.40
CA HIS A 215 11.50 -3.84 31.00
C HIS A 215 12.39 -2.98 30.08
N ALA A 216 12.60 -3.44 28.83
CA ALA A 216 13.52 -2.82 27.88
C ALA A 216 13.30 -1.30 27.71
N GLY A 217 12.05 -0.84 27.56
CA GLY A 217 11.74 0.59 27.41
C GLY A 217 12.08 1.43 28.66
N ALA A 218 11.87 0.87 29.87
CA ALA A 218 12.22 1.56 31.11
C ALA A 218 13.74 1.62 31.34
N LEU A 219 14.49 0.60 30.88
CA LEU A 219 15.94 0.52 31.04
C LEU A 219 16.70 1.31 29.96
N LEU A 220 16.28 1.19 28.70
CA LEU A 220 16.99 1.72 27.53
C LEU A 220 16.39 3.03 26.99
N GLY A 221 15.23 3.43 27.51
CA GLY A 221 14.43 4.54 26.98
C GLY A 221 13.39 4.05 25.98
N ASP A 222 12.26 4.74 25.94
CA ASP A 222 11.14 4.44 25.03
C ASP A 222 10.60 5.73 24.40
N VAL A 223 10.08 5.63 23.19
CA VAL A 223 9.40 6.71 22.49
C VAL A 223 7.92 6.42 22.57
N LEU A 224 7.21 7.19 23.40
CA LEU A 224 5.75 7.04 23.54
C LEU A 224 5.08 7.21 22.18
N HIS A 225 4.22 6.24 21.84
CA HIS A 225 3.33 6.34 20.69
C HIS A 225 2.39 7.54 20.84
N ASP A 226 2.13 8.21 19.72
CA ASP A 226 1.23 9.35 19.67
C ASP A 226 -0.19 8.92 20.02
N PRO A 227 -0.78 9.41 21.14
CA PRO A 227 -2.12 9.01 21.56
C PRO A 227 -3.19 9.44 20.55
N PHE A 228 -2.89 10.36 19.63
CA PHE A 228 -3.83 10.85 18.63
C PHE A 228 -3.88 9.99 17.36
N GLN A 229 -3.06 8.95 17.21
CA GLN A 229 -3.09 8.06 16.03
C GLN A 229 -3.79 6.75 16.37
N CYS A 230 -5.09 6.66 16.06
CA CYS A 230 -5.93 5.51 16.43
C CYS A 230 -6.82 5.05 15.28
N PHE A 231 -7.14 3.74 15.28
CA PHE A 231 -8.15 3.12 14.42
C PHE A 231 -9.49 3.04 15.14
N LEU A 232 -10.60 3.09 14.41
CA LEU A 232 -11.90 2.73 14.98
C LEU A 232 -11.91 1.24 15.38
N GLY A 233 -12.34 0.95 16.61
CA GLY A 233 -12.24 -0.41 17.18
C GLY A 233 -13.01 -1.51 16.45
N TYR A 234 -14.07 -1.17 15.70
CA TYR A 234 -14.87 -2.16 14.95
C TYR A 234 -14.28 -2.55 13.59
N LEU A 235 -13.10 -2.04 13.24
CA LEU A 235 -12.40 -2.44 12.03
C LEU A 235 -11.79 -3.84 12.19
N TYR A 236 -11.61 -4.50 11.05
CA TYR A 236 -11.05 -5.85 10.96
C TYR A 236 -9.60 -5.81 10.48
N THR A 237 -8.79 -6.76 10.96
CA THR A 237 -7.42 -7.01 10.49
C THR A 237 -7.12 -8.51 10.38
N LYS A 238 -6.01 -8.86 9.72
CA LYS A 238 -5.56 -10.25 9.55
C LYS A 238 -4.47 -10.58 10.58
N LYS A 239 -4.80 -11.47 11.50
CA LYS A 239 -3.87 -12.09 12.46
C LYS A 239 -3.22 -13.31 11.85
N TYR A 240 -1.90 -13.41 11.98
CA TYR A 240 -1.15 -14.60 11.59
C TYR A 240 -1.15 -15.62 12.73
N THR A 241 -1.47 -16.88 12.42
CA THR A 241 -1.50 -17.99 13.38
C THR A 241 -0.82 -19.22 12.78
N SER A 242 -0.50 -20.21 13.61
CA SER A 242 0.06 -21.49 13.15
C SER A 242 -0.85 -22.26 12.17
N LYS A 243 -2.15 -21.94 12.13
CA LYS A 243 -3.13 -22.51 11.20
C LYS A 243 -3.40 -21.63 9.97
N GLY A 244 -2.63 -20.56 9.79
CA GLY A 244 -2.78 -19.58 8.72
C GLY A 244 -3.37 -18.25 9.18
N LEU A 245 -3.86 -17.46 8.21
CA LEU A 245 -4.41 -16.12 8.45
C LEU A 245 -5.86 -16.18 8.97
N LYS A 246 -6.14 -15.44 10.03
CA LYS A 246 -7.46 -15.30 10.63
C LYS A 246 -7.90 -13.83 10.61
N ASN A 247 -9.10 -13.56 10.11
CA ASN A 247 -9.73 -12.24 10.28
C ASN A 247 -10.16 -12.05 11.74
N ILE A 248 -9.80 -10.91 12.31
CA ILE A 248 -10.12 -10.54 13.69
C ILE A 248 -10.65 -9.11 13.73
N MET A 249 -11.56 -8.81 14.66
CA MET A 249 -11.96 -7.44 14.97
C MET A 249 -10.97 -6.82 15.96
N LEU A 250 -10.52 -5.59 15.71
CA LEU A 250 -9.49 -4.94 16.53
C LEU A 250 -9.91 -4.84 18.00
N LYS A 251 -11.14 -4.37 18.27
CA LYS A 251 -11.65 -4.21 19.64
C LYS A 251 -11.64 -5.51 20.43
N GLU A 252 -12.18 -6.58 19.86
CA GLU A 252 -12.26 -7.89 20.53
C GLU A 252 -10.87 -8.46 20.86
N GLU A 253 -9.93 -8.36 19.92
CA GLU A 253 -8.56 -8.86 20.13
C GLU A 253 -7.80 -8.01 21.15
N ILE A 254 -7.91 -6.67 21.07
CA ILE A 254 -7.24 -5.77 22.02
C ILE A 254 -7.81 -5.93 23.43
N ASP A 255 -9.14 -5.94 23.59
CA ASP A 255 -9.76 -6.11 24.91
C ASP A 255 -9.34 -7.47 25.54
N SER A 256 -9.28 -8.54 24.75
CA SER A 256 -8.78 -9.84 25.19
C SER A 256 -7.31 -9.81 25.66
N LEU A 257 -6.44 -9.04 24.99
CA LEU A 257 -5.04 -8.90 25.38
C LEU A 257 -4.88 -8.08 26.66
N PHE A 258 -5.68 -7.02 26.83
CA PHE A 258 -5.71 -6.22 28.05
C PHE A 258 -6.20 -7.03 29.26
N ASP A 259 -7.19 -7.92 29.06
CA ASP A 259 -7.67 -8.82 30.10
C ASP A 259 -6.63 -9.84 30.55
N ARG A 260 -5.86 -10.39 29.62
CA ARG A 260 -4.75 -11.31 29.92
C ARG A 260 -3.59 -10.61 30.62
N ASN A 261 -3.34 -9.34 30.30
CA ASN A 261 -2.19 -8.57 30.76
C ASN A 261 -2.52 -7.50 31.82
N ARG A 262 -3.63 -7.66 32.57
CA ARG A 262 -4.14 -6.65 33.53
C ARG A 262 -3.12 -6.10 34.54
N LYS A 263 -2.13 -6.90 34.92
CA LYS A 263 -1.10 -6.49 35.90
C LYS A 263 -0.07 -5.49 35.35
N ASN A 264 0.04 -5.37 34.03
CA ASN A 264 1.08 -4.58 33.35
C ASN A 264 0.51 -3.39 32.54
N ILE A 265 -0.72 -2.95 32.86
CA ILE A 265 -1.35 -1.84 32.14
C ILE A 265 -0.73 -0.51 32.58
N ILE A 266 -0.22 0.23 31.59
CA ILE A 266 0.25 1.60 31.74
C ILE A 266 -0.95 2.53 31.51
N LYS A 267 -1.29 3.38 32.49
CA LYS A 267 -2.40 4.33 32.39
C LYS A 267 -1.92 5.77 32.42
N SER A 268 -2.53 6.61 31.57
CA SER A 268 -2.42 8.07 31.63
C SER A 268 -3.63 8.70 32.31
N LYS A 269 -3.49 9.94 32.79
CA LYS A 269 -4.60 10.76 33.31
C LYS A 269 -5.66 11.11 32.25
N SER A 270 -5.37 10.90 30.97
CA SER A 270 -6.20 11.30 29.83
C SER A 270 -7.06 10.18 29.23
N GLY A 271 -7.24 9.05 29.91
CA GLY A 271 -8.00 7.91 29.36
C GLY A 271 -7.23 7.04 28.35
N TYR A 272 -5.92 7.27 28.21
CA TYR A 272 -5.02 6.41 27.44
C TYR A 272 -4.56 5.21 28.28
N GLU A 273 -4.69 4.01 27.73
CA GLU A 273 -4.16 2.77 28.31
C GLU A 273 -3.28 2.03 27.31
N ALA A 274 -2.16 1.47 27.76
CA ALA A 274 -1.25 0.66 26.94
C ALA A 274 -0.74 -0.57 27.68
N ILE A 275 -0.44 -1.61 26.92
CA ILE A 275 0.24 -2.83 27.36
C ILE A 275 1.41 -3.13 26.44
N HIS A 276 2.52 -3.63 27.00
CA HIS A 276 3.57 -4.27 26.21
C HIS A 276 3.27 -5.76 26.09
N LEU A 277 3.45 -6.30 24.88
CA LEU A 277 3.21 -7.70 24.61
C LEU A 277 4.52 -8.52 24.73
N PRO A 278 4.49 -9.66 25.42
CA PRO A 278 5.48 -10.72 25.30
C PRO A 278 5.74 -11.13 23.84
N LYS A 279 6.93 -11.69 23.61
CA LYS A 279 7.37 -12.10 22.29
C LYS A 279 6.41 -13.14 21.67
N ASN A 280 6.03 -12.96 20.41
CA ASN A 280 5.11 -13.79 19.61
C ASN A 280 3.67 -13.89 20.14
N GLU A 281 3.23 -13.01 21.04
CA GLU A 281 1.84 -13.05 21.55
C GLU A 281 0.82 -12.61 20.49
N LEU A 282 1.19 -11.66 19.63
CA LEU A 282 0.38 -11.23 18.49
C LEU A 282 1.27 -10.95 17.29
N GLN A 283 0.89 -11.52 16.15
CA GLN A 283 1.49 -11.24 14.84
C GLN A 283 0.39 -10.82 13.87
N LEU A 284 0.59 -9.68 13.21
CA LEU A 284 -0.30 -9.15 12.18
C LEU A 284 0.43 -9.11 10.85
N LEU A 285 -0.29 -9.00 9.74
CA LEU A 285 0.35 -8.71 8.46
C LEU A 285 0.76 -7.24 8.41
N GLY A 286 2.05 -6.99 8.15
CA GLY A 286 2.61 -5.66 7.93
C GLY A 286 3.45 -5.61 6.65
N GLU A 287 3.69 -4.41 6.15
CA GLU A 287 4.62 -4.17 5.06
C GLU A 287 6.04 -4.02 5.63
N THR A 288 6.98 -4.72 5.02
CA THR A 288 8.41 -4.74 5.36
C THR A 288 9.23 -4.80 4.07
N ASN A 289 10.00 -3.74 3.78
CA ASN A 289 10.92 -3.64 2.64
C ASN A 289 10.28 -3.95 1.26
N GLY A 290 9.05 -3.48 1.02
CA GLY A 290 8.27 -3.70 -0.19
C GLY A 290 7.51 -5.03 -0.23
N SER A 291 7.54 -5.82 0.85
CA SER A 291 6.88 -7.12 0.93
C SER A 291 5.99 -7.25 2.17
N ILE A 292 4.84 -7.91 2.03
CA ILE A 292 3.93 -8.16 3.16
C ILE A 292 4.41 -9.40 3.90
N SER A 293 4.70 -9.26 5.19
CA SER A 293 5.11 -10.37 6.06
C SER A 293 4.41 -10.31 7.42
N PRO A 294 4.38 -11.42 8.19
CA PRO A 294 3.95 -11.36 9.58
C PRO A 294 4.91 -10.50 10.41
N VAL A 295 4.39 -9.43 11.00
CA VAL A 295 5.10 -8.51 11.88
C VAL A 295 4.62 -8.72 13.31
N GLU A 296 5.59 -8.79 14.22
CA GLU A 296 5.35 -8.90 15.65
C GLU A 296 4.81 -7.58 16.22
N VAL A 297 3.72 -7.67 16.98
CA VAL A 297 3.15 -6.52 17.68
C VAL A 297 3.80 -6.39 19.05
N LEU A 298 4.54 -5.30 19.27
CA LEU A 298 5.30 -5.07 20.51
C LEU A 298 4.45 -4.48 21.64
N SER A 299 3.43 -3.71 21.29
CA SER A 299 2.52 -3.09 22.25
C SER A 299 1.13 -2.87 21.65
N CYS A 300 0.13 -2.77 22.52
CA CYS A 300 -1.22 -2.38 22.15
C CYS A 300 -1.68 -1.23 23.04
N ASN A 301 -2.41 -0.29 22.44
CA ASN A 301 -2.95 0.87 23.13
C ASN A 301 -4.42 1.08 22.77
N ARG A 302 -5.17 1.64 23.72
CA ARG A 302 -6.56 2.08 23.52
C ARG A 302 -6.79 3.43 24.21
N HIS A 303 -7.70 4.21 23.65
CA HIS A 303 -7.97 5.57 24.08
C HIS A 303 -9.45 5.90 23.89
N ASP A 304 -10.08 6.46 24.91
CA ASP A 304 -11.43 7.02 24.81
C ASP A 304 -11.37 8.35 24.03
N TYR A 305 -11.56 8.28 22.72
CA TYR A 305 -11.45 9.43 21.82
C TYR A 305 -12.79 10.16 21.68
N ASP A 306 -12.82 11.44 22.05
CA ASP A 306 -13.93 12.35 21.83
C ASP A 306 -13.52 13.39 20.77
N GLY A 307 -13.95 13.17 19.52
CA GLY A 307 -13.61 14.02 18.39
C GLY A 307 -14.07 13.45 17.04
N ASN A 308 -13.82 14.22 15.98
CA ASN A 308 -14.14 13.78 14.62
C ASN A 308 -13.11 12.75 14.14
N MET A 309 -13.59 11.71 13.47
CA MET A 309 -12.76 10.74 12.75
C MET A 309 -12.95 10.87 11.25
N ILE A 310 -11.95 10.46 10.49
CA ILE A 310 -11.94 10.51 9.02
C ILE A 310 -12.23 9.12 8.49
N LYS A 311 -13.28 9.03 7.69
CA LYS A 311 -13.60 7.86 6.88
C LYS A 311 -13.02 8.04 5.49
N LEU A 312 -12.08 7.18 5.13
CA LEU A 312 -11.50 7.11 3.80
C LEU A 312 -12.14 5.94 3.05
N THR A 313 -12.56 6.20 1.83
CA THR A 313 -13.17 5.20 0.95
C THR A 313 -12.39 5.16 -0.36
N THR A 314 -11.96 3.97 -0.77
CA THR A 314 -11.26 3.78 -2.05
C THR A 314 -12.25 3.67 -3.21
N SER A 315 -11.75 3.75 -4.45
CA SER A 315 -12.52 3.42 -5.65
C SER A 315 -12.99 1.96 -5.71
N GLU A 316 -12.44 1.10 -4.85
CA GLU A 316 -12.83 -0.30 -4.64
C GLU A 316 -13.82 -0.46 -3.47
N ASN A 317 -14.41 0.63 -2.96
CA ASN A 317 -15.30 0.65 -1.79
C ASN A 317 -14.67 0.09 -0.49
N LYS A 318 -13.34 0.04 -0.39
CA LYS A 318 -12.66 -0.29 0.87
C LYS A 318 -12.77 0.89 1.82
N GLU A 319 -13.11 0.64 3.07
CA GLU A 319 -13.30 1.67 4.08
C GLU A 319 -12.25 1.57 5.19
N LEU A 320 -11.68 2.72 5.56
CA LEU A 320 -10.80 2.86 6.70
C LEU A 320 -11.24 4.07 7.52
N ILE A 321 -11.45 3.87 8.83
CA ILE A 321 -11.87 4.94 9.74
C ILE A 321 -10.80 5.14 10.81
N VAL A 322 -10.19 6.32 10.79
CA VAL A 322 -9.05 6.66 11.64
C VAL A 322 -9.15 8.09 12.19
N THR A 323 -8.36 8.41 13.18
CA THR A 323 -8.21 9.80 13.65
C THR A 323 -7.53 10.70 12.61
N PRO A 324 -7.76 12.03 12.62
CA PRO A 324 -7.23 12.95 11.61
C PRO A 324 -5.70 12.94 11.45
N GLU A 325 -4.98 12.66 12.53
CA GLU A 325 -3.51 12.62 12.62
C GLU A 325 -2.92 11.29 12.16
N HIS A 326 -3.75 10.24 12.01
CA HIS A 326 -3.27 8.91 11.65
C HIS A 326 -2.62 8.93 10.27
N LYS A 327 -1.37 8.48 10.18
CA LYS A 327 -0.61 8.47 8.93
C LYS A 327 -0.95 7.23 8.10
N ILE A 328 -1.23 7.44 6.81
CA ILE A 328 -1.55 6.38 5.86
C ILE A 328 -0.53 6.42 4.73
N ALA A 329 -0.11 5.23 4.30
CA ALA A 329 0.79 5.06 3.18
C ALA A 329 0.08 5.39 1.85
N VAL A 330 0.62 6.36 1.12
CA VAL A 330 0.17 6.77 -0.22
C VAL A 330 1.33 6.74 -1.20
N TRP A 331 1.04 6.42 -2.46
CA TRP A 331 2.00 6.51 -3.54
C TRP A 331 2.16 7.96 -3.98
N LYS A 332 3.40 8.47 -3.95
CA LYS A 332 3.79 9.78 -4.50
C LYS A 332 5.08 9.64 -5.27
N ASN A 333 5.06 9.90 -6.58
CA ASN A 333 6.22 9.83 -7.46
C ASN A 333 6.99 8.49 -7.31
N ASP A 334 6.27 7.37 -7.40
CA ASP A 334 6.79 6.00 -7.27
C ASP A 334 7.47 5.69 -5.92
N LYS A 335 7.18 6.48 -4.88
CA LYS A 335 7.64 6.25 -3.51
C LYS A 335 6.47 6.24 -2.55
N ILE A 336 6.59 5.42 -1.50
CA ILE A 336 5.65 5.41 -0.40
C ILE A 336 5.90 6.65 0.46
N ALA A 337 4.88 7.48 0.60
CA ALA A 337 4.85 8.62 1.52
C ALA A 337 3.78 8.37 2.59
N TYR A 338 4.10 8.69 3.84
CA TYR A 338 3.13 8.59 4.94
C TYR A 338 2.48 9.96 5.16
N VAL A 339 1.19 10.06 4.87
CA VAL A 339 0.41 11.30 4.92
C VAL A 339 -0.67 11.18 5.98
N GLU A 340 -0.82 12.20 6.82
CA GLU A 340 -1.92 12.26 7.82
C GLU A 340 -3.28 12.22 7.13
N ALA A 341 -4.23 11.46 7.68
CA ALA A 341 -5.55 11.23 7.09
C ALA A 341 -6.27 12.53 6.68
N LYS A 342 -6.13 13.61 7.46
CA LYS A 342 -6.76 14.92 7.17
C LYS A 342 -6.20 15.63 5.94
N ASN A 343 -5.03 15.24 5.47
CA ASN A 343 -4.35 15.83 4.33
C ASN A 343 -4.52 15.00 3.04
N ILE A 344 -5.16 13.83 3.12
CA ILE A 344 -5.44 12.97 1.97
C ILE A 344 -6.60 13.57 1.18
N LYS A 345 -6.43 13.63 -0.15
CA LYS A 345 -7.43 14.18 -1.08
C LYS A 345 -8.03 13.07 -1.94
N ALA A 346 -9.18 13.36 -2.54
CA ALA A 346 -9.76 12.49 -3.56
C ALA A 346 -8.76 12.26 -4.70
N ASN A 347 -8.63 11.00 -5.14
CA ASN A 347 -7.66 10.49 -6.12
C ASN A 347 -6.22 10.31 -5.64
N ASP A 348 -5.89 10.56 -4.37
CA ASP A 348 -4.60 10.10 -3.83
C ASP A 348 -4.57 8.56 -3.86
N GLU A 349 -3.51 8.01 -4.46
CA GLU A 349 -3.36 6.56 -4.59
C GLU A 349 -2.82 5.98 -3.27
N ILE A 350 -3.65 5.21 -2.57
CA ILE A 350 -3.25 4.59 -1.31
C ILE A 350 -2.51 3.25 -1.56
N VAL A 351 -1.57 2.92 -0.69
CA VAL A 351 -0.93 1.60 -0.70
C VAL A 351 -1.91 0.60 -0.09
N SER A 352 -2.49 -0.29 -0.89
CA SER A 352 -3.42 -1.33 -0.41
C SER A 352 -3.11 -2.70 -1.02
N LYS A 353 -3.45 -3.78 -0.30
CA LYS A 353 -3.39 -5.13 -0.88
C LYS A 353 -4.55 -5.29 -1.88
N VAL A 354 -4.22 -5.75 -3.08
CA VAL A 354 -5.16 -6.26 -4.08
C VAL A 354 -6.02 -7.36 -3.42
N GLU A 355 -7.35 -7.34 -3.63
CA GLU A 355 -8.23 -8.38 -3.09
C GLU A 355 -7.77 -9.77 -3.56
N ASP A 356 -7.68 -10.71 -2.62
CA ASP A 356 -7.33 -12.09 -2.97
C ASP A 356 -8.45 -12.77 -3.78
N ILE A 357 -9.66 -12.20 -3.84
CA ILE A 357 -10.86 -12.76 -4.49
C ILE A 357 -11.17 -11.96 -5.77
N ILE A 358 -11.31 -12.67 -6.88
CA ILE A 358 -11.62 -12.12 -8.21
C ILE A 358 -13.14 -12.05 -8.43
N ILE A 359 -13.84 -13.15 -8.13
CA ILE A 359 -15.31 -13.23 -8.13
C ILE A 359 -15.77 -14.15 -7.01
N ASP A 360 -16.97 -13.89 -6.48
CA ASP A 360 -17.64 -14.73 -5.50
C ASP A 360 -19.02 -15.21 -5.96
N GLU A 361 -19.80 -15.75 -5.02
CA GLU A 361 -21.15 -16.20 -5.32
C GLU A 361 -22.09 -15.07 -5.77
N GLN A 362 -21.98 -13.90 -5.15
CA GLN A 362 -22.86 -12.78 -5.46
C GLN A 362 -22.62 -12.31 -6.89
N ASP A 363 -21.38 -12.34 -7.38
CA ASP A 363 -21.07 -12.02 -8.78
C ASP A 363 -21.77 -12.98 -9.75
N ILE A 364 -21.85 -14.27 -9.43
CA ILE A 364 -22.62 -15.23 -10.22
C ILE A 364 -24.11 -14.89 -10.19
N ILE A 365 -24.66 -14.60 -9.01
CA ILE A 365 -26.08 -14.22 -8.84
C ILE A 365 -26.41 -12.98 -9.69
N ASN A 366 -25.52 -11.98 -9.69
CA ASN A 366 -25.67 -10.72 -10.43
C ASN A 366 -25.75 -10.92 -11.95
N THR A 367 -25.31 -12.07 -12.48
CA THR A 367 -25.47 -12.35 -13.91
C THR A 367 -26.92 -12.68 -14.30
N TYR A 368 -27.78 -13.08 -13.36
CA TYR A 368 -29.18 -13.44 -13.63
C TYR A 368 -30.10 -12.22 -13.55
N ASP A 369 -31.33 -12.35 -14.05
CA ASP A 369 -32.33 -11.29 -13.97
C ASP A 369 -32.74 -10.98 -12.52
N GLU A 370 -33.26 -9.76 -12.29
CA GLU A 370 -33.66 -9.26 -10.97
C GLU A 370 -34.63 -10.20 -10.23
N ARG A 371 -35.52 -10.88 -10.96
CA ARG A 371 -36.46 -11.82 -10.35
C ARG A 371 -35.73 -13.02 -9.75
N GLN A 372 -34.74 -13.58 -10.44
CA GLN A 372 -33.90 -14.67 -9.93
C GLN A 372 -33.00 -14.21 -8.77
N GLN A 373 -32.44 -13.01 -8.84
CA GLN A 373 -31.67 -12.42 -7.73
C GLN A 373 -32.54 -12.28 -6.47
N GLU A 374 -33.76 -11.78 -6.62
CA GLU A 374 -34.73 -11.69 -5.52
C GLU A 374 -35.13 -13.07 -4.97
N GLN A 375 -35.23 -14.10 -5.81
CA GLN A 375 -35.41 -15.47 -5.30
C GLN A 375 -34.26 -15.94 -4.41
N CYS A 376 -33.02 -15.56 -4.75
CA CYS A 376 -31.84 -15.90 -3.96
C CYS A 376 -31.87 -15.17 -2.61
N ARG A 377 -32.17 -13.86 -2.61
CA ARG A 377 -32.32 -13.06 -1.38
C ARG A 377 -33.36 -13.67 -0.44
N LEU A 378 -34.55 -13.99 -0.96
CA LEU A 378 -35.61 -14.61 -0.16
C LEU A 378 -35.22 -16.01 0.32
N TYR A 379 -34.48 -16.79 -0.47
CA TYR A 379 -33.99 -18.09 -0.05
C TYR A 379 -32.98 -17.97 1.11
N TYR A 380 -32.04 -17.03 1.05
CA TYR A 380 -31.10 -16.78 2.14
C TYR A 380 -31.79 -16.26 3.40
N GLN A 381 -32.75 -15.35 3.26
CA GLN A 381 -33.59 -14.91 4.37
C GLN A 381 -34.34 -16.09 5.02
N TYR A 382 -34.84 -17.03 4.21
CA TYR A 382 -35.47 -18.25 4.71
C TYR A 382 -34.49 -19.12 5.52
N LEU A 383 -33.25 -19.30 5.04
CA LEU A 383 -32.22 -20.06 5.74
C LEU A 383 -31.83 -19.41 7.05
N GLU A 384 -31.64 -18.09 7.07
CA GLU A 384 -31.29 -17.32 8.27
C GLU A 384 -32.37 -17.44 9.36
N ILE A 385 -33.65 -17.26 9.00
CA ILE A 385 -34.76 -17.43 9.97
C ILE A 385 -34.82 -18.87 10.47
N LYS A 386 -34.57 -19.85 9.60
CA LYS A 386 -34.57 -21.27 9.97
C LYS A 386 -33.41 -21.63 10.90
N GLU A 387 -32.24 -21.00 10.72
CA GLU A 387 -31.08 -21.16 11.59
C GLU A 387 -31.31 -20.53 12.97
N GLN A 388 -31.84 -19.31 13.01
CA GLN A 388 -32.22 -18.62 14.26
C GLN A 388 -33.35 -19.33 15.00
N ASN A 389 -34.24 -20.02 14.28
CA ASN A 389 -35.43 -20.67 14.82
C ASN A 389 -35.50 -22.15 14.38
N THR A 390 -34.57 -22.96 14.88
CA THR A 390 -34.37 -24.36 14.47
C THR A 390 -35.65 -25.23 14.57
N THR A 391 -36.53 -24.95 15.54
CA THR A 391 -37.80 -25.67 15.74
C THR A 391 -38.92 -25.25 14.80
N TRP A 392 -38.81 -24.13 14.09
CA TRP A 392 -39.88 -23.62 13.23
C TRP A 392 -40.00 -24.44 11.94
N GLY A 393 -41.22 -24.89 11.65
CA GLY A 393 -41.57 -25.50 10.36
C GLY A 393 -41.76 -24.46 9.25
N TYR A 394 -41.70 -24.91 7.99
CA TYR A 394 -41.78 -24.03 6.82
C TYR A 394 -43.02 -23.13 6.78
N LYS A 395 -44.19 -23.59 7.27
CA LYS A 395 -45.43 -22.79 7.33
C LYS A 395 -45.28 -21.54 8.21
N ARG A 396 -44.62 -21.68 9.36
CA ARG A 396 -44.42 -20.58 10.31
C ARG A 396 -43.43 -19.56 9.76
N ILE A 397 -42.37 -20.03 9.11
CA ILE A 397 -41.39 -19.17 8.44
C ILE A 397 -42.03 -18.44 7.25
N ALA A 398 -42.88 -19.12 6.47
CA ALA A 398 -43.62 -18.50 5.36
C ALA A 398 -44.45 -17.30 5.83
N LYS A 399 -45.17 -17.46 6.95
CA LYS A 399 -45.95 -16.37 7.56
C LYS A 399 -45.06 -15.22 8.04
N ALA A 400 -43.93 -15.53 8.68
CA ALA A 400 -42.98 -14.52 9.16
C ALA A 400 -42.35 -13.70 8.02
N MET A 401 -42.09 -14.33 6.87
CA MET A 401 -41.53 -13.67 5.70
C MET A 401 -42.58 -13.01 4.78
N ASN A 402 -43.88 -13.18 5.09
CA ASN A 402 -44.99 -12.85 4.19
C ASN A 402 -44.82 -13.47 2.78
N GLN A 403 -44.50 -14.77 2.72
CA GLN A 403 -44.26 -15.52 1.48
C GLN A 403 -45.20 -16.72 1.33
N ASN A 404 -45.39 -17.18 0.09
CA ASN A 404 -46.22 -18.34 -0.21
C ASN A 404 -45.69 -19.62 0.48
N ILE A 405 -46.56 -20.34 1.19
CA ILE A 405 -46.24 -21.58 1.92
C ILE A 405 -45.67 -22.67 1.00
N GLY A 406 -46.16 -22.78 -0.24
CA GLY A 406 -45.66 -23.76 -1.21
C GLY A 406 -44.18 -23.54 -1.51
N LYS A 407 -43.75 -22.28 -1.63
CA LYS A 407 -42.37 -21.88 -1.93
C LYS A 407 -41.41 -22.29 -0.81
N THR A 408 -41.74 -21.91 0.42
CA THR A 408 -40.94 -22.27 1.60
C THR A 408 -40.97 -23.76 1.90
N ARG A 409 -42.07 -24.47 1.59
CA ARG A 409 -42.13 -25.94 1.64
C ARG A 409 -41.06 -26.58 0.76
N TRP A 410 -40.92 -26.10 -0.47
CA TRP A 410 -39.92 -26.64 -1.40
C TRP A 410 -38.48 -26.32 -0.96
N TRP A 411 -38.24 -25.14 -0.41
CA TRP A 411 -36.94 -24.78 0.19
C TRP A 411 -36.60 -25.64 1.40
N HIS A 412 -37.57 -25.88 2.29
CA HIS A 412 -37.42 -26.74 3.46
C HIS A 412 -37.05 -28.18 3.08
N ALA A 413 -37.68 -28.69 2.02
CA ALA A 413 -37.37 -30.01 1.48
C ALA A 413 -36.07 -30.06 0.66
N LYS A 414 -35.36 -28.92 0.51
CA LYS A 414 -34.16 -28.76 -0.36
C LYS A 414 -34.40 -29.16 -1.83
N LYS A 415 -35.65 -29.07 -2.30
CA LYS A 415 -36.05 -29.51 -3.65
C LYS A 415 -36.06 -28.40 -4.70
N HIS A 416 -36.09 -27.13 -4.29
CA HIS A 416 -36.19 -25.99 -5.21
C HIS A 416 -35.25 -24.85 -4.82
N ILE A 417 -33.97 -25.16 -4.71
CA ILE A 417 -32.91 -24.15 -4.51
C ILE A 417 -32.93 -23.20 -5.72
N PRO A 418 -32.82 -21.86 -5.55
CA PRO A 418 -32.71 -20.94 -6.69
C PRO A 418 -31.60 -21.34 -7.66
N VAL A 419 -31.86 -21.27 -8.96
CA VAL A 419 -30.91 -21.68 -10.01
C VAL A 419 -29.54 -20.98 -9.88
N PRO A 420 -29.45 -19.66 -9.60
CA PRO A 420 -28.16 -19.01 -9.43
C PRO A 420 -27.32 -19.60 -8.29
N ILE A 421 -27.97 -19.98 -7.18
CA ILE A 421 -27.31 -20.63 -6.04
C ILE A 421 -26.88 -22.05 -6.41
N GLN A 422 -27.68 -22.79 -7.20
CA GLN A 422 -27.26 -24.08 -7.73
C GLN A 422 -26.00 -23.95 -8.61
N THR A 423 -25.94 -22.93 -9.47
CA THR A 423 -24.76 -22.63 -10.29
C THR A 423 -23.55 -22.27 -9.43
N ALA A 424 -23.72 -21.44 -8.40
CA ALA A 424 -22.65 -21.12 -7.47
C ALA A 424 -22.14 -22.36 -6.72
N ASN A 425 -23.04 -23.24 -6.26
CA ASN A 425 -22.65 -24.50 -5.62
C ASN A 425 -21.89 -25.42 -6.58
N TRP A 426 -22.34 -25.55 -7.83
CA TRP A 426 -21.64 -26.33 -8.85
C TRP A 426 -20.20 -25.83 -9.12
N LEU A 427 -19.98 -24.51 -9.03
CA LEU A 427 -18.66 -23.88 -9.14
C LEU A 427 -17.82 -24.05 -7.87
N LYS A 428 -18.43 -23.96 -6.68
CA LYS A 428 -17.77 -24.22 -5.39
C LYS A 428 -17.22 -25.65 -5.32
N GLU A 429 -18.01 -26.63 -5.74
CA GLU A 429 -17.59 -28.05 -5.83
C GLU A 429 -16.35 -28.26 -6.72
N ARG A 430 -16.08 -27.32 -7.65
CA ARG A 430 -14.94 -27.36 -8.59
C ARG A 430 -13.78 -26.45 -8.18
N ASN A 431 -13.83 -25.88 -6.98
CA ASN A 431 -12.88 -24.90 -6.47
C ASN A 431 -12.75 -23.66 -7.38
N LEU A 432 -13.86 -23.22 -7.95
CA LEU A 432 -13.95 -22.02 -8.78
C LEU A 432 -14.64 -20.85 -8.07
N LEU A 433 -15.19 -21.06 -6.86
CA LEU A 433 -15.77 -20.00 -6.03
C LEU A 433 -15.45 -20.18 -4.53
N PRO A 434 -15.07 -19.11 -3.81
CA PRO A 434 -14.64 -17.81 -4.37
C PRO A 434 -13.40 -18.02 -5.25
N LEU A 435 -13.39 -17.43 -6.46
CA LEU A 435 -12.23 -17.50 -7.34
C LEU A 435 -11.17 -16.56 -6.78
N LYS A 436 -9.97 -17.07 -6.53
CA LYS A 436 -8.89 -16.28 -5.95
C LYS A 436 -7.75 -16.02 -6.93
N ILE A 437 -6.97 -14.99 -6.64
CA ILE A 437 -5.81 -14.56 -7.43
C ILE A 437 -4.69 -15.60 -7.49
N ASP A 438 -4.61 -16.47 -6.49
CA ASP A 438 -3.64 -17.58 -6.38
C ASP A 438 -4.18 -18.92 -6.93
N ASN A 439 -5.37 -18.93 -7.56
CA ASN A 439 -5.95 -20.15 -8.09
C ASN A 439 -5.12 -20.71 -9.25
N SER A 440 -4.74 -21.98 -9.17
CA SER A 440 -3.89 -22.63 -10.19
C SER A 440 -4.52 -22.71 -11.58
N LYS A 441 -5.85 -22.59 -11.70
CA LYS A 441 -6.58 -22.56 -12.98
C LYS A 441 -6.62 -21.18 -13.61
N LEU A 442 -6.17 -20.13 -12.92
CA LEU A 442 -6.30 -18.74 -13.36
C LEU A 442 -5.63 -18.45 -14.72
N PRO A 443 -4.43 -19.00 -15.05
CA PRO A 443 -3.86 -18.83 -16.38
C PRO A 443 -4.74 -19.38 -17.51
N LEU A 444 -5.35 -20.56 -17.32
CA LEU A 444 -6.27 -21.14 -18.30
C LEU A 444 -7.56 -20.33 -18.41
N ILE A 445 -8.09 -19.83 -17.30
CA ILE A 445 -9.27 -18.97 -17.28
C ILE A 445 -9.00 -17.67 -18.05
N ALA A 446 -7.83 -17.05 -17.83
CA ALA A 446 -7.39 -15.85 -18.54
C ALA A 446 -7.16 -16.10 -20.03
N LYS A 447 -6.61 -17.26 -20.38
CA LYS A 447 -6.48 -17.70 -21.77
C LYS A 447 -7.84 -17.81 -22.46
N VAL A 448 -8.82 -18.48 -21.84
CA VAL A 448 -10.17 -18.65 -22.41
C VAL A 448 -10.91 -17.32 -22.49
N ILE A 449 -10.88 -16.49 -21.44
CA ILE A 449 -11.58 -15.19 -21.46
C ILE A 449 -10.96 -14.25 -22.49
N GLY A 450 -9.63 -14.24 -22.69
CA GLY A 450 -9.00 -13.45 -23.76
C GLY A 450 -9.53 -13.78 -25.16
N ALA A 451 -9.76 -15.07 -25.44
CA ALA A 451 -10.33 -15.49 -26.72
C ALA A 451 -11.76 -14.96 -26.95
N THR A 452 -12.53 -14.74 -25.88
CA THR A 452 -13.89 -14.16 -25.99
C THR A 452 -13.90 -12.71 -26.47
N PHE A 453 -12.79 -11.97 -26.30
CA PHE A 453 -12.65 -10.62 -26.84
C PHE A 453 -12.30 -10.62 -28.34
N GLY A 454 -11.70 -11.70 -28.89
CA GLY A 454 -11.28 -11.83 -30.29
C GLY A 454 -12.32 -12.50 -31.20
N ASP A 455 -12.07 -13.70 -31.71
CA ASP A 455 -13.04 -14.42 -32.57
C ASP A 455 -14.09 -15.25 -31.78
N GLY A 456 -13.97 -15.29 -30.44
CA GLY A 456 -14.91 -15.97 -29.55
C GLY A 456 -15.94 -15.04 -28.92
N GLY A 457 -16.75 -15.58 -28.00
CA GLY A 457 -17.72 -14.79 -27.24
C GLY A 457 -18.78 -15.62 -26.52
N ILE A 458 -19.72 -14.93 -25.89
CA ILE A 458 -20.94 -15.53 -25.35
C ILE A 458 -22.14 -15.07 -26.17
N PHE A 459 -23.03 -15.97 -26.56
CA PHE A 459 -24.24 -15.61 -27.31
C PHE A 459 -25.19 -14.72 -26.49
N GLU A 460 -25.96 -13.86 -27.16
CA GLU A 460 -26.91 -12.92 -26.55
C GLU A 460 -27.93 -13.62 -25.63
N ASN A 461 -28.44 -14.78 -26.05
CA ASN A 461 -29.37 -15.62 -25.29
C ASN A 461 -28.70 -16.52 -24.24
N LEU A 462 -27.37 -16.38 -24.07
CA LEU A 462 -26.53 -17.17 -23.17
C LEU A 462 -26.52 -18.67 -23.47
N ASN A 463 -26.95 -19.10 -24.67
CA ASN A 463 -27.08 -20.52 -25.01
C ASN A 463 -25.73 -21.18 -25.32
N GLY A 464 -24.65 -20.41 -25.41
CA GLY A 464 -23.32 -20.95 -25.62
C GLY A 464 -22.20 -19.94 -25.44
N ILE A 465 -21.06 -20.43 -24.98
CA ILE A 465 -19.74 -19.80 -25.17
C ILE A 465 -19.10 -20.45 -26.39
N PHE A 466 -18.39 -19.66 -27.22
CA PHE A 466 -17.83 -20.16 -28.47
C PHE A 466 -16.48 -19.56 -28.81
N LEU A 467 -15.76 -20.27 -29.69
CA LEU A 467 -14.59 -19.77 -30.42
C LEU A 467 -14.71 -20.21 -31.88
N SER A 468 -14.55 -19.25 -32.80
CA SER A 468 -14.47 -19.52 -34.23
C SER A 468 -13.03 -19.37 -34.71
N SER A 469 -12.57 -20.25 -35.59
CA SER A 469 -11.22 -20.16 -36.19
C SER A 469 -11.18 -20.91 -37.52
N SER A 470 -10.28 -20.47 -38.41
CA SER A 470 -9.92 -21.24 -39.61
C SER A 470 -8.98 -22.41 -39.32
N GLU A 471 -8.70 -22.71 -38.04
CA GLU A 471 -7.86 -23.83 -37.61
C GLU A 471 -8.66 -24.73 -36.68
N LYS A 472 -8.95 -25.96 -37.11
CA LYS A 472 -9.72 -26.94 -36.32
C LYS A 472 -9.04 -27.28 -34.99
N GLU A 473 -7.71 -27.33 -34.97
CA GLU A 473 -6.96 -27.64 -33.75
C GLU A 473 -7.05 -26.51 -32.71
N ALA A 474 -7.15 -25.25 -33.14
CA ALA A 474 -7.34 -24.12 -32.23
C ALA A 474 -8.68 -24.20 -31.47
N VAL A 475 -9.77 -24.53 -32.16
CA VAL A 475 -11.09 -24.65 -31.52
C VAL A 475 -11.19 -25.90 -30.63
N LYS A 476 -10.49 -26.99 -30.98
CA LYS A 476 -10.33 -28.17 -30.10
C LYS A 476 -9.54 -27.83 -28.84
N GLU A 477 -8.45 -27.06 -28.97
CA GLU A 477 -7.63 -26.63 -27.85
C GLU A 477 -8.45 -25.77 -26.86
N PHE A 478 -9.26 -24.85 -27.38
CA PHE A 478 -10.19 -24.05 -26.58
C PHE A 478 -11.20 -24.93 -25.81
N GLY A 479 -11.77 -25.94 -26.46
CA GLY A 479 -12.64 -26.92 -25.81
C GLY A 479 -11.96 -27.70 -24.69
N LYS A 480 -10.75 -28.19 -24.94
CA LYS A 480 -9.94 -28.89 -23.92
C LYS A 480 -9.58 -28.02 -22.72
N ASP A 481 -9.35 -26.72 -22.94
CA ASP A 481 -9.09 -25.80 -21.83
C ASP A 481 -10.34 -25.58 -20.97
N LEU A 482 -11.53 -25.51 -21.56
CA LEU A 482 -12.80 -25.50 -20.82
C LEU A 482 -12.98 -26.81 -20.01
N GLU A 483 -12.74 -27.96 -20.62
CA GLU A 483 -12.82 -29.26 -19.94
C GLU A 483 -11.90 -29.33 -18.73
N LYS A 484 -10.66 -28.82 -18.85
CA LYS A 484 -9.70 -28.75 -17.73
C LYS A 484 -10.14 -27.80 -16.61
N ILE A 485 -10.64 -26.61 -16.96
CA ILE A 485 -11.07 -25.62 -15.96
C ILE A 485 -12.21 -26.19 -15.11
N PHE A 486 -13.21 -26.79 -15.76
CA PHE A 486 -14.44 -27.25 -15.10
C PHE A 486 -14.47 -28.74 -14.77
N VAL A 487 -13.40 -29.48 -15.09
CA VAL A 487 -13.29 -30.93 -14.89
C VAL A 487 -14.48 -31.65 -15.52
N LEU A 488 -14.73 -31.34 -16.81
CA LEU A 488 -15.83 -31.91 -17.58
C LEU A 488 -15.41 -33.24 -18.22
N LYS A 489 -16.40 -34.04 -18.60
CA LYS A 489 -16.16 -35.16 -19.51
C LYS A 489 -15.84 -34.62 -20.91
N GLU A 490 -15.12 -35.40 -21.70
CA GLU A 490 -14.82 -35.09 -23.09
C GLU A 490 -16.13 -34.78 -23.85
N ASP A 491 -16.12 -33.67 -24.57
CA ASP A 491 -17.23 -33.14 -25.35
C ASP A 491 -18.52 -32.79 -24.55
N GLU A 492 -18.48 -32.74 -23.22
CA GLU A 492 -19.66 -32.45 -22.38
C GLU A 492 -20.32 -31.11 -22.74
N ASN A 493 -21.59 -31.18 -23.14
CA ASN A 493 -22.40 -30.04 -23.61
C ASN A 493 -21.80 -29.27 -24.78
N SER A 494 -20.85 -29.86 -25.51
CA SER A 494 -20.10 -29.19 -26.55
C SER A 494 -20.30 -29.78 -27.94
N ARG A 495 -19.94 -28.99 -28.96
CA ARG A 495 -19.93 -29.41 -30.37
C ARG A 495 -18.98 -28.52 -31.17
N ILE A 496 -18.45 -29.07 -32.26
CA ILE A 496 -17.72 -28.30 -33.28
C ILE A 496 -18.55 -28.30 -34.55
N ILE A 497 -18.88 -27.12 -35.05
CA ILE A 497 -19.62 -26.92 -36.30
C ILE A 497 -18.66 -26.39 -37.36
N GLU A 498 -18.67 -27.00 -38.54
CA GLU A 498 -17.98 -26.48 -39.71
C GLU A 498 -18.89 -25.49 -40.46
N GLY A 499 -18.34 -24.33 -40.83
CA GLY A 499 -19.11 -23.25 -41.44
C GLY A 499 -18.24 -22.10 -41.96
N GLY A 500 -18.86 -20.94 -42.14
CA GLY A 500 -18.27 -19.77 -42.79
C GLY A 500 -18.74 -19.61 -44.23
N GLU A 501 -18.63 -18.40 -44.78
CA GLU A 501 -19.16 -18.00 -46.10
C GLU A 501 -18.66 -18.90 -47.25
N TYR A 502 -17.58 -19.64 -47.03
CA TYR A 502 -17.00 -20.61 -47.97
C TYR A 502 -16.63 -21.98 -47.35
N GLY A 503 -17.14 -22.32 -46.14
CA GLY A 503 -16.83 -23.61 -45.50
C GLY A 503 -15.37 -23.76 -45.01
N HIS A 504 -14.70 -22.66 -44.67
CA HIS A 504 -13.28 -22.64 -44.29
C HIS A 504 -13.03 -22.35 -42.81
N SER A 505 -14.05 -22.48 -41.96
CA SER A 505 -13.92 -22.22 -40.52
C SER A 505 -14.64 -23.24 -39.66
N TRP A 506 -14.13 -23.44 -38.44
CA TRP A 506 -14.74 -24.27 -37.42
C TRP A 506 -15.14 -23.40 -36.24
N CYS A 507 -16.28 -23.73 -35.62
CA CYS A 507 -16.82 -23.04 -34.46
C CYS A 507 -17.06 -24.07 -33.34
N TYR A 508 -16.25 -24.02 -32.28
CA TYR A 508 -16.53 -24.75 -31.05
C TYR A 508 -17.60 -24.00 -30.25
N GLN A 509 -18.57 -24.73 -29.70
CA GLN A 509 -19.61 -24.18 -28.83
C GLN A 509 -19.79 -25.08 -27.61
N ASN A 510 -19.87 -24.51 -26.41
CA ASN A 510 -20.32 -25.21 -25.21
C ASN A 510 -21.59 -24.56 -24.63
N THR A 511 -22.61 -25.39 -24.36
CA THR A 511 -23.96 -24.96 -23.98
C THR A 511 -24.24 -25.05 -22.46
N ASN A 512 -23.27 -25.47 -21.65
CA ASN A 512 -23.42 -25.57 -20.20
C ASN A 512 -23.61 -24.17 -19.58
N ARG A 513 -24.77 -23.93 -18.96
CA ARG A 513 -25.11 -22.61 -18.39
C ARG A 513 -24.22 -22.21 -17.22
N ASN A 514 -23.70 -23.16 -16.46
CA ASN A 514 -22.89 -22.84 -15.28
C ASN A 514 -21.55 -22.21 -15.68
N LEU A 515 -20.86 -22.78 -16.68
CA LEU A 515 -19.61 -22.21 -17.18
C LEU A 515 -19.83 -20.89 -17.95
N ILE A 516 -20.94 -20.75 -18.66
CA ILE A 516 -21.27 -19.51 -19.38
C ILE A 516 -21.45 -18.36 -18.37
N ARG A 517 -22.18 -18.63 -17.28
CA ARG A 517 -22.43 -17.67 -16.20
C ARG A 517 -21.14 -17.30 -15.46
N PHE A 518 -20.24 -18.27 -15.27
CA PHE A 518 -18.92 -18.02 -14.71
C PHE A 518 -18.09 -17.05 -15.56
N PHE A 519 -17.95 -17.27 -16.87
CA PHE A 519 -17.21 -16.33 -17.72
C PHE A 519 -17.91 -14.98 -17.88
N LEU A 520 -19.24 -14.96 -17.86
CA LEU A 520 -19.99 -13.71 -17.86
C LEU A 520 -19.70 -12.87 -16.60
N ALA A 521 -19.65 -13.50 -15.42
CA ALA A 521 -19.28 -12.83 -14.16
C ALA A 521 -17.83 -12.32 -14.18
N LEU A 522 -16.92 -13.04 -14.85
CA LEU A 522 -15.53 -12.60 -15.04
C LEU A 522 -15.35 -11.44 -16.03
N GLY A 523 -16.42 -11.04 -16.73
CA GLY A 523 -16.42 -9.91 -17.67
C GLY A 523 -16.30 -10.29 -19.15
N ALA A 524 -16.58 -11.55 -19.53
CA ALA A 524 -16.62 -11.93 -20.95
C ALA A 524 -17.73 -11.18 -21.70
N PRO A 525 -17.47 -10.68 -22.92
CA PRO A 525 -18.47 -9.96 -23.72
C PRO A 525 -19.63 -10.88 -24.13
N ARG A 526 -20.85 -10.37 -23.91
CA ARG A 526 -22.11 -11.01 -24.31
C ARG A 526 -22.67 -10.34 -25.56
N GLY A 527 -22.98 -11.14 -26.57
CA GLY A 527 -23.64 -10.67 -27.78
C GLY A 527 -22.70 -10.08 -28.82
N ASN A 528 -23.23 -9.17 -29.65
CA ASN A 528 -22.46 -8.56 -30.73
C ASN A 528 -21.51 -7.49 -30.18
N LYS A 529 -20.21 -7.80 -30.18
CA LYS A 529 -19.13 -6.91 -29.74
C LYS A 529 -19.09 -5.54 -30.41
N THR A 530 -19.68 -5.37 -31.59
CA THR A 530 -19.76 -4.05 -32.25
C THR A 530 -20.73 -3.09 -31.53
N HIS A 531 -21.68 -3.65 -30.77
CA HIS A 531 -22.81 -2.94 -30.15
C HIS A 531 -22.68 -2.75 -28.64
N ILE A 532 -21.58 -3.21 -28.05
CA ILE A 532 -21.33 -3.14 -26.61
C ILE A 532 -20.01 -2.44 -26.32
N GLU A 533 -19.89 -2.00 -25.07
CA GLU A 533 -18.64 -1.51 -24.51
C GLU A 533 -17.69 -2.70 -24.25
N LEU A 534 -16.43 -2.58 -24.65
CA LEU A 534 -15.39 -3.57 -24.35
C LEU A 534 -14.58 -3.09 -23.15
N LYS A 535 -14.56 -3.87 -22.08
CA LYS A 535 -13.79 -3.58 -20.86
C LYS A 535 -12.89 -4.76 -20.55
N ILE A 536 -11.59 -4.51 -20.43
CA ILE A 536 -10.66 -5.52 -19.93
C ILE A 536 -10.96 -5.71 -18.44
N PRO A 537 -11.23 -6.94 -17.96
CA PRO A 537 -11.49 -7.16 -16.55
C PRO A 537 -10.28 -6.73 -15.72
N LYS A 538 -10.50 -5.92 -14.68
CA LYS A 538 -9.41 -5.34 -13.87
C LYS A 538 -8.46 -6.39 -13.30
N TRP A 539 -9.00 -7.57 -12.97
CA TRP A 539 -8.21 -8.66 -12.40
C TRP A 539 -7.14 -9.22 -13.35
N ILE A 540 -7.32 -9.06 -14.66
CA ILE A 540 -6.32 -9.44 -15.68
C ILE A 540 -5.06 -8.58 -15.53
N LEU A 541 -5.22 -7.29 -15.20
CA LEU A 541 -4.12 -6.32 -15.13
C LEU A 541 -3.30 -6.43 -13.83
N LEU A 542 -3.74 -7.26 -12.88
CA LEU A 542 -3.10 -7.40 -11.56
C LEU A 542 -1.84 -8.27 -11.60
N ILE A 543 -1.77 -9.22 -12.53
CA ILE A 543 -0.68 -10.19 -12.61
C ILE A 543 -0.20 -10.31 -14.06
N GLU A 544 1.08 -10.04 -14.29
CA GLU A 544 1.67 -10.00 -15.63
C GLU A 544 1.47 -11.31 -16.42
N HIS A 545 1.75 -12.48 -15.83
CA HIS A 545 1.60 -13.75 -16.57
C HIS A 545 0.14 -14.10 -16.90
N ILE A 546 -0.84 -13.55 -16.16
CA ILE A 546 -2.28 -13.69 -16.43
C ILE A 546 -2.68 -12.76 -17.57
N GLU A 547 -2.16 -11.54 -17.54
CA GLU A 547 -2.29 -10.56 -18.61
C GLU A 547 -1.73 -11.10 -19.95
N ASP A 548 -0.59 -11.80 -19.90
CA ASP A 548 0.03 -12.43 -21.07
C ASP A 548 -0.86 -13.51 -21.71
N GLU A 549 -1.53 -14.34 -20.90
CA GLU A 549 -2.46 -15.36 -21.41
C GLU A 549 -3.70 -14.74 -22.06
N PHE A 550 -4.23 -13.68 -21.44
CA PHE A 550 -5.39 -12.95 -21.95
C PHE A 550 -5.10 -12.32 -23.31
N TYR A 551 -4.06 -11.47 -23.38
CA TYR A 551 -3.73 -10.81 -24.63
C TYR A 551 -3.22 -11.80 -25.68
N GLY A 552 -2.54 -12.87 -25.26
CA GLY A 552 -2.09 -13.89 -26.21
C GLY A 552 -3.25 -14.55 -26.96
N SER A 553 -4.36 -14.85 -26.27
CA SER A 553 -5.56 -15.37 -26.93
C SER A 553 -6.29 -14.32 -27.75
N PHE A 554 -6.32 -13.08 -27.28
CA PHE A 554 -6.89 -11.96 -28.03
C PHE A 554 -6.14 -11.74 -29.36
N PHE A 555 -4.81 -11.74 -29.35
CA PHE A 555 -3.99 -11.65 -30.57
C PHE A 555 -4.17 -12.85 -31.49
N GLY A 556 -4.41 -14.04 -30.94
CA GLY A 556 -4.77 -15.23 -31.72
C GLY A 556 -5.89 -14.95 -32.72
N GLY A 557 -6.96 -14.27 -32.27
CA GLY A 557 -8.08 -13.87 -33.13
C GLY A 557 -7.80 -12.61 -33.95
N GLU A 558 -7.36 -11.53 -33.30
CA GLU A 558 -7.43 -10.17 -33.89
C GLU A 558 -6.14 -9.71 -34.59
N LEU A 559 -5.01 -10.39 -34.38
CA LEU A 559 -3.75 -9.97 -34.99
C LEU A 559 -3.78 -10.28 -36.50
N GLY A 560 -3.58 -9.25 -37.31
CA GLY A 560 -3.27 -9.40 -38.72
C GLY A 560 -1.84 -9.91 -38.89
N SER A 561 -1.68 -11.09 -39.48
CA SER A 561 -0.35 -11.67 -39.68
C SER A 561 0.35 -11.12 -40.91
N PRO A 562 1.61 -10.65 -40.77
CA PRO A 562 2.42 -10.18 -41.87
C PRO A 562 2.68 -11.27 -42.89
N SER A 563 2.74 -10.84 -44.13
CA SER A 563 3.46 -11.48 -45.21
C SER A 563 4.55 -10.54 -45.72
N LEU A 564 5.53 -11.06 -46.43
CA LEU A 564 6.49 -10.21 -47.12
C LEU A 564 5.79 -9.49 -48.28
N HIS A 565 5.98 -8.17 -48.39
CA HIS A 565 5.42 -7.39 -49.49
C HIS A 565 6.07 -7.80 -50.83
N LYS A 566 5.40 -7.54 -51.96
CA LYS A 566 5.91 -7.89 -53.30
C LYS A 566 7.29 -7.29 -53.60
N ASP A 567 7.61 -6.13 -52.99
CA ASP A 567 8.92 -5.48 -53.10
C ASP A 567 10.04 -6.13 -52.28
N GLN A 568 9.69 -7.15 -51.47
CA GLN A 568 10.58 -7.91 -50.61
C GLN A 568 11.39 -7.09 -49.60
N ASN A 569 11.01 -5.83 -49.36
CA ASN A 569 11.75 -4.90 -48.49
C ASN A 569 11.03 -4.59 -47.18
N ARG A 570 9.74 -4.94 -47.06
CA ARG A 570 8.92 -4.65 -45.87
C ARG A 570 7.84 -5.72 -45.66
N LEU A 571 7.32 -5.77 -44.43
CA LEU A 571 6.15 -6.58 -44.10
C LEU A 571 4.85 -5.86 -44.51
N THR A 572 3.87 -6.63 -45.00
CA THR A 572 2.56 -6.12 -45.46
C THR A 572 1.72 -5.59 -44.29
N THR A 573 1.41 -6.43 -43.31
CA THR A 573 0.46 -6.13 -42.22
C THR A 573 1.02 -6.58 -40.87
N LEU A 574 0.84 -5.80 -39.81
CA LEU A 574 1.08 -6.24 -38.42
C LEU A 574 0.32 -5.26 -37.56
N GLU A 575 -0.97 -5.53 -37.42
CA GLU A 575 -1.91 -4.61 -36.81
C GLU A 575 -3.07 -5.38 -36.19
N ILE A 576 -3.65 -4.78 -35.17
CA ILE A 576 -4.81 -5.29 -34.45
C ILE A 576 -5.99 -4.44 -34.88
N GLY A 577 -7.10 -5.04 -35.30
CA GLY A 577 -8.24 -4.31 -35.84
C GLY A 577 -9.55 -4.71 -35.17
N ILE A 578 -10.20 -3.80 -34.46
CA ILE A 578 -11.51 -4.04 -33.84
C ILE A 578 -12.60 -3.17 -34.47
N THR A 579 -13.83 -3.65 -34.47
CA THR A 579 -14.99 -2.92 -35.02
C THR A 579 -15.89 -2.40 -33.90
N GLY A 580 -16.48 -1.22 -34.10
CA GLY A 580 -17.44 -0.62 -33.16
C GLY A 580 -18.40 0.34 -33.87
N ARG A 581 -19.57 0.56 -33.28
CA ARG A 581 -20.46 1.66 -33.70
C ARG A 581 -19.83 3.03 -33.36
N PRO A 582 -20.18 4.11 -34.09
CA PRO A 582 -19.64 5.45 -33.83
C PRO A 582 -19.81 5.96 -32.39
N ASN A 583 -20.86 5.54 -31.67
CA ASN A 583 -21.10 5.93 -30.28
C ASN A 583 -20.12 5.29 -29.28
N PHE A 584 -19.35 4.27 -29.67
CA PHE A 584 -18.33 3.62 -28.84
C PHE A 584 -16.90 4.08 -29.19
N ASP A 585 -16.73 5.20 -29.88
CA ASP A 585 -15.42 5.70 -30.33
C ASP A 585 -14.40 5.82 -29.21
N ASN A 586 -14.75 6.51 -28.11
CA ASN A 586 -13.88 6.64 -26.95
C ASN A 586 -13.51 5.28 -26.35
N ASN A 587 -14.47 4.36 -26.22
CA ASN A 587 -14.22 3.04 -25.66
C ASN A 587 -13.30 2.18 -26.55
N ARG A 588 -13.42 2.25 -27.88
CA ARG A 588 -12.54 1.51 -28.80
C ARG A 588 -11.11 2.07 -28.79
N ASN A 589 -10.96 3.40 -28.72
CA ASN A 589 -9.66 4.03 -28.56
C ASN A 589 -9.00 3.64 -27.22
N GLU A 590 -9.73 3.72 -26.11
CA GLU A 590 -9.25 3.33 -24.79
C GLU A 590 -8.85 1.85 -24.74
N PHE A 591 -9.65 0.97 -25.32
CA PHE A 591 -9.36 -0.46 -25.37
C PHE A 591 -8.06 -0.75 -26.14
N LEU A 592 -7.86 -0.13 -27.31
CA LEU A 592 -6.61 -0.28 -28.08
C LEU A 592 -5.42 0.40 -27.40
N ASP A 593 -5.63 1.50 -26.68
CA ASP A 593 -4.58 2.15 -25.92
C ASP A 593 -4.08 1.30 -24.74
N ASN A 594 -4.98 0.56 -24.08
CA ASN A 594 -4.61 -0.44 -23.07
C ASN A 594 -3.71 -1.54 -23.68
N ILE A 595 -4.04 -2.01 -24.88
CA ILE A 595 -3.20 -2.97 -25.61
C ILE A 595 -1.85 -2.35 -25.98
N ARG A 596 -1.83 -1.10 -26.45
CA ARG A 596 -0.59 -0.37 -26.75
C ARG A 596 0.30 -0.26 -25.50
N TYR A 597 -0.28 0.02 -24.34
CA TYR A 597 0.44 0.10 -23.08
C TYR A 597 1.02 -1.26 -22.66
N TYR A 598 0.24 -2.34 -22.80
CA TYR A 598 0.72 -3.70 -22.59
C TYR A 598 1.90 -4.04 -23.51
N LEU A 599 1.78 -3.77 -24.81
CA LEU A 599 2.86 -4.00 -25.78
C LEU A 599 4.11 -3.19 -25.45
N LEU A 600 3.95 -1.93 -25.04
CA LEU A 600 5.07 -1.07 -24.65
C LEU A 600 5.82 -1.63 -23.43
N ARG A 601 5.11 -2.15 -22.40
CA ARG A 601 5.73 -2.82 -21.25
C ARG A 601 6.53 -4.06 -21.64
N LYS A 602 6.16 -4.72 -22.75
CA LYS A 602 6.89 -5.84 -23.36
C LYS A 602 7.99 -5.38 -24.33
N ASN A 603 8.36 -4.10 -24.32
CA ASN A 603 9.31 -3.47 -25.24
C ASN A 603 8.90 -3.56 -26.72
N VAL A 604 7.59 -3.68 -27.00
CA VAL A 604 7.04 -3.65 -28.35
C VAL A 604 6.40 -2.29 -28.61
N HIS A 605 6.99 -1.55 -29.53
CA HIS A 605 6.51 -0.25 -29.97
C HIS A 605 5.37 -0.38 -30.99
N CYS A 606 4.38 0.49 -30.84
CA CYS A 606 3.32 0.71 -31.81
C CYS A 606 3.54 2.03 -32.53
N ASN A 607 3.05 2.12 -33.77
CA ASN A 607 2.97 3.37 -34.52
C ASN A 607 1.69 4.11 -34.11
N GLN A 608 0.86 4.45 -35.09
CA GLN A 608 -0.37 5.20 -34.90
C GLN A 608 -1.58 4.27 -34.75
N LEU A 609 -2.51 4.71 -33.88
CA LEU A 609 -3.90 4.26 -33.90
C LEU A 609 -4.66 5.09 -34.95
N TYR A 610 -5.35 4.42 -35.86
CA TYR A 610 -6.21 5.09 -36.84
C TYR A 610 -7.54 4.38 -36.97
N ARG A 611 -8.55 5.13 -37.42
CA ARG A 611 -9.90 4.61 -37.65
C ARG A 611 -10.31 4.77 -39.11
N ARG A 612 -11.11 3.85 -39.61
CA ARG A 612 -11.71 3.88 -40.94
C ARG A 612 -13.19 3.56 -40.85
N LYS A 613 -14.04 4.42 -41.42
CA LYS A 613 -15.48 4.16 -41.55
C LYS A 613 -15.69 3.04 -42.57
N LEU A 614 -16.42 1.99 -42.19
CA LEU A 614 -16.82 0.91 -43.11
C LEU A 614 -18.15 1.26 -43.79
N ASN A 615 -19.14 1.67 -42.99
CA ASN A 615 -20.47 2.08 -43.44
C ASN A 615 -21.03 3.11 -42.43
N GLU A 616 -22.28 3.54 -42.61
CA GLU A 616 -22.91 4.54 -41.71
C GLU A 616 -22.93 4.13 -40.24
N ASN A 617 -23.01 2.82 -39.97
CA ASN A 617 -23.23 2.27 -38.63
C ASN A 617 -21.98 1.61 -38.03
N SER A 618 -20.85 1.53 -38.73
CA SER A 618 -19.67 0.77 -38.30
C SER A 618 -18.35 1.46 -38.64
N VAL A 619 -17.46 1.50 -37.67
CA VAL A 619 -16.09 2.03 -37.75
C VAL A 619 -15.11 0.95 -37.32
N VAL A 620 -14.02 0.81 -38.07
CA VAL A 620 -12.90 -0.07 -37.71
C VAL A 620 -11.78 0.77 -37.13
N TYR A 621 -11.26 0.33 -36.00
CA TYR A 621 -10.15 0.93 -35.28
C TYR A 621 -8.95 0.01 -35.39
N ARG A 622 -7.80 0.53 -35.80
CA ARG A 622 -6.58 -0.25 -36.02
C ARG A 622 -5.42 0.32 -35.23
N LEU A 623 -4.75 -0.55 -34.50
CA LEU A 623 -3.48 -0.29 -33.85
C LEU A 623 -2.36 -0.95 -34.66
N GLN A 624 -1.46 -0.14 -35.21
CA GLN A 624 -0.30 -0.65 -35.96
C GLN A 624 0.87 -0.93 -35.03
N ILE A 625 1.40 -2.14 -35.10
CA ILE A 625 2.67 -2.48 -34.45
C ILE A 625 3.80 -2.04 -35.38
N ALA A 626 4.86 -1.45 -34.82
CA ALA A 626 5.97 -0.94 -35.62
C ALA A 626 6.68 -2.10 -36.35
N LYS A 627 6.78 -2.00 -37.67
CA LYS A 627 7.33 -3.05 -38.55
C LYS A 627 8.83 -2.93 -38.77
N ASN A 628 9.58 -2.47 -37.77
CA ASN A 628 11.04 -2.52 -37.81
C ASN A 628 11.52 -3.90 -37.33
N MET A 629 12.68 -4.35 -37.80
CA MET A 629 13.08 -5.75 -37.62
C MET A 629 13.27 -6.12 -36.14
N ASP A 630 13.87 -5.24 -35.36
CA ASP A 630 14.04 -5.45 -33.90
C ASP A 630 12.71 -5.56 -33.18
N ASN A 631 11.76 -4.67 -33.47
CA ASN A 631 10.46 -4.65 -32.82
C ASN A 631 9.62 -5.87 -33.17
N VAL A 632 9.74 -6.39 -34.40
CA VAL A 632 9.08 -7.64 -34.80
C VAL A 632 9.71 -8.85 -34.11
N ILE A 633 11.03 -8.87 -33.95
CA ILE A 633 11.73 -9.90 -33.16
C ILE A 633 11.28 -9.85 -31.69
N LEU A 634 11.29 -8.66 -31.07
CA LEU A 634 10.82 -8.46 -29.70
C LEU A 634 9.35 -8.87 -29.54
N PHE A 635 8.50 -8.57 -30.53
CA PHE A 635 7.12 -9.04 -30.53
C PHE A 635 7.03 -10.56 -30.48
N LEU A 636 7.76 -11.28 -31.33
CA LEU A 636 7.73 -12.75 -31.34
C LEU A 636 8.33 -13.38 -30.08
N MET A 637 9.34 -12.74 -29.49
CA MET A 637 9.98 -13.24 -28.28
C MET A 637 9.14 -13.00 -27.02
N ASN A 638 8.47 -11.85 -26.94
CA ASN A 638 7.84 -11.39 -25.70
C ASN A 638 6.32 -11.56 -25.69
N ILE A 639 5.68 -11.77 -26.86
CA ILE A 639 4.22 -11.83 -26.98
C ILE A 639 3.79 -13.26 -27.30
N LYS A 640 2.96 -13.83 -26.41
CA LYS A 640 2.27 -15.10 -26.66
C LYS A 640 1.19 -14.92 -27.73
N ILE A 641 0.94 -15.97 -28.50
CA ILE A 641 -0.21 -16.06 -29.41
C ILE A 641 -0.86 -17.42 -29.18
N ASN A 642 -2.03 -17.41 -28.57
CA ASN A 642 -2.79 -18.61 -28.21
C ASN A 642 -3.88 -18.88 -29.25
N TYR A 643 -4.34 -20.13 -29.34
CA TYR A 643 -5.42 -20.57 -30.24
C TYR A 643 -5.21 -20.18 -31.72
N CYS A 644 -3.97 -20.02 -32.18
CA CYS A 644 -3.68 -19.79 -33.59
C CYS A 644 -2.22 -20.12 -33.92
N ARG A 645 -1.94 -21.35 -34.34
CA ARG A 645 -0.57 -21.77 -34.68
C ARG A 645 -0.16 -21.26 -36.04
N TYR A 646 -1.09 -21.30 -36.99
CA TYR A 646 -0.86 -20.84 -38.34
C TYR A 646 -0.30 -19.41 -38.43
N LYS A 647 -0.85 -18.48 -37.63
CA LYS A 647 -0.40 -17.08 -37.61
C LYS A 647 1.03 -16.95 -37.08
N VAL A 648 1.39 -17.75 -36.09
CA VAL A 648 2.73 -17.82 -35.50
C VAL A 648 3.73 -18.35 -36.54
N ASP A 649 3.42 -19.46 -37.20
CA ASP A 649 4.28 -20.06 -38.22
C ASP A 649 4.48 -19.11 -39.40
N ARG A 650 3.41 -18.43 -39.85
CA ARG A 650 3.48 -17.44 -40.92
C ARG A 650 4.34 -16.23 -40.53
N LEU A 651 4.25 -15.79 -39.27
CA LEU A 651 5.08 -14.73 -38.72
C LEU A 651 6.57 -15.10 -38.73
N TYR A 652 6.91 -16.28 -38.19
CA TYR A 652 8.29 -16.79 -38.20
C TYR A 652 8.85 -16.93 -39.61
N LYS A 653 8.08 -17.55 -40.51
CA LYS A 653 8.47 -17.74 -41.91
C LYS A 653 8.70 -16.40 -42.61
N SER A 654 7.80 -15.43 -42.43
CA SER A 654 7.91 -14.11 -43.06
C SER A 654 9.10 -13.32 -42.51
N LEU A 655 9.36 -13.40 -41.20
CA LEU A 655 10.52 -12.75 -40.58
C LEU A 655 11.83 -13.39 -41.06
N GLY A 656 11.91 -14.74 -41.10
CA GLY A 656 13.09 -15.45 -41.57
C GLY A 656 13.41 -15.12 -43.03
N GLN A 657 12.41 -15.11 -43.91
CA GLN A 657 12.58 -14.68 -45.31
C GLN A 657 13.06 -13.24 -45.40
N TRP A 658 12.45 -12.32 -44.64
CA TRP A 658 12.84 -10.91 -44.63
C TRP A 658 14.28 -10.70 -44.13
N ALA A 659 14.68 -11.43 -43.08
CA ALA A 659 16.03 -11.42 -42.51
C ALA A 659 17.07 -11.92 -43.52
N MET A 660 16.81 -13.05 -44.20
CA MET A 660 17.72 -13.59 -45.21
C MET A 660 17.92 -12.62 -46.39
N LEU A 661 16.85 -11.98 -46.87
CA LEU A 661 16.93 -11.01 -47.96
C LEU A 661 17.76 -9.78 -47.57
N LYS A 662 17.57 -9.27 -46.35
CA LYS A 662 18.40 -8.17 -45.84
C LYS A 662 19.87 -8.59 -45.67
N LYS A 663 20.14 -9.83 -45.25
CA LYS A 663 21.50 -10.37 -45.14
C LYS A 663 22.22 -10.43 -46.48
N GLN A 664 21.53 -10.94 -47.50
CA GLN A 664 22.07 -10.99 -48.86
C GLN A 664 22.39 -9.59 -49.39
N LYS A 665 21.44 -8.64 -49.25
CA LYS A 665 21.67 -7.25 -49.65
C LYS A 665 22.79 -6.57 -48.86
N TYR A 666 22.94 -6.90 -47.58
CA TYR A 666 24.04 -6.38 -46.77
C TYR A 666 25.39 -6.79 -47.36
N TYR A 667 25.61 -8.09 -47.58
CA TYR A 667 26.87 -8.58 -48.16
C TYR A 667 27.11 -8.04 -49.57
N GLU A 668 26.09 -8.00 -50.44
CA GLU A 668 26.20 -7.46 -51.80
C GLU A 668 26.67 -5.99 -51.80
N LEU A 669 26.17 -5.17 -50.88
CA LEU A 669 26.54 -3.75 -50.79
C LEU A 669 27.94 -3.56 -50.18
N ILE A 670 28.31 -4.38 -49.20
CA ILE A 670 29.66 -4.38 -48.63
C ILE A 670 30.70 -4.79 -49.69
N GLU A 671 30.42 -5.83 -50.48
CA GLU A 671 31.28 -6.26 -51.60
C GLU A 671 31.44 -5.18 -52.68
N LYS A 672 30.41 -4.35 -52.89
CA LYS A 672 30.45 -3.17 -53.76
C LYS A 672 31.20 -1.97 -53.16
N GLY A 673 31.82 -2.12 -51.98
CA GLY A 673 32.63 -1.09 -51.33
C GLY A 673 31.83 -0.08 -50.51
N ALA A 674 30.54 -0.31 -50.24
CA ALA A 674 29.77 0.58 -49.38
C ALA A 674 30.18 0.42 -47.91
N GLY A 675 30.33 1.54 -47.19
CA GLY A 675 30.60 1.52 -45.75
C GLY A 675 29.45 0.90 -44.95
N ALA A 676 29.77 0.11 -43.93
CA ALA A 676 28.79 -0.63 -43.13
C ALA A 676 27.68 0.26 -42.53
N GLU A 677 28.02 1.46 -42.06
CA GLU A 677 27.06 2.42 -41.50
C GLU A 677 26.06 2.92 -42.56
N SER A 678 26.53 3.19 -43.78
CA SER A 678 25.68 3.58 -44.91
C SER A 678 24.73 2.44 -45.31
N VAL A 679 25.22 1.20 -45.33
CA VAL A 679 24.40 0.00 -45.63
C VAL A 679 23.34 -0.22 -44.55
N MET A 680 23.70 -0.08 -43.28
CA MET A 680 22.75 -0.18 -42.16
C MET A 680 21.62 0.85 -42.28
N LYS A 681 21.95 2.11 -42.58
CA LYS A 681 20.96 3.16 -42.78
C LYS A 681 20.03 2.87 -43.96
N LEU A 682 20.58 2.38 -45.06
CA LEU A 682 19.81 2.00 -46.25
C LEU A 682 18.84 0.83 -45.96
N LEU A 683 19.31 -0.19 -45.26
CA LEU A 683 18.53 -1.37 -44.92
C LEU A 683 17.64 -1.18 -43.67
N LYS A 684 17.68 0.00 -43.04
CA LYS A 684 16.96 0.30 -41.78
C LYS A 684 17.26 -0.75 -40.70
N LEU A 685 18.55 -1.02 -40.51
CA LEU A 685 19.08 -1.93 -39.50
C LEU A 685 19.69 -1.12 -38.35
N THR A 686 19.41 -1.52 -37.12
CA THR A 686 20.17 -1.11 -35.94
C THR A 686 21.39 -2.02 -35.76
N PRO A 687 22.38 -1.63 -34.92
CA PRO A 687 23.51 -2.50 -34.59
C PRO A 687 23.07 -3.88 -34.06
N ASN A 688 22.04 -3.92 -33.21
CA ASN A 688 21.49 -5.16 -32.69
C ASN A 688 20.83 -6.00 -33.78
N SER A 689 19.99 -5.38 -34.62
CA SER A 689 19.36 -6.10 -35.73
C SER A 689 20.40 -6.69 -36.69
N LEU A 690 21.52 -5.98 -36.91
CA LEU A 690 22.59 -6.42 -37.78
C LEU A 690 23.33 -7.60 -37.16
N TYR A 691 23.68 -7.50 -35.87
CA TYR A 691 24.28 -8.62 -35.14
C TYR A 691 23.41 -9.88 -35.20
N LEU A 692 22.11 -9.75 -34.93
CA LEU A 692 21.17 -10.86 -35.00
C LEU A 692 21.09 -11.44 -36.41
N LEU A 693 20.96 -10.56 -37.41
CA LEU A 693 20.90 -10.91 -38.82
C LEU A 693 22.16 -11.66 -39.30
N LEU A 694 23.35 -11.24 -38.88
CA LEU A 694 24.60 -11.87 -39.32
C LEU A 694 24.86 -13.20 -38.62
N ASN A 695 24.55 -13.29 -37.32
CA ASN A 695 24.95 -14.43 -36.47
C ASN A 695 23.87 -15.49 -36.28
N HIS A 696 22.58 -15.15 -36.37
CA HIS A 696 21.48 -16.06 -36.00
C HIS A 696 20.54 -16.45 -37.15
N PHE A 697 20.60 -15.78 -38.30
CA PHE A 697 19.83 -16.17 -39.48
C PHE A 697 20.76 -16.86 -40.50
N GLY A 698 20.73 -18.19 -40.57
CA GLY A 698 21.61 -19.03 -41.37
C GLY A 698 21.42 -18.94 -42.89
N GLN A 699 22.27 -19.62 -43.66
CA GLN A 699 22.12 -19.72 -45.12
C GLN A 699 20.98 -20.69 -45.48
N LYS A 700 20.07 -20.25 -46.37
CA LYS A 700 19.09 -20.93 -47.25
C LYS A 700 18.35 -22.22 -46.83
N GLN A 701 18.89 -23.11 -46.00
CA GLN A 701 18.28 -24.39 -45.63
C GLN A 701 17.37 -24.31 -44.38
N GLU A 702 17.46 -23.25 -43.57
CA GLU A 702 16.63 -23.11 -42.35
C GLU A 702 15.28 -22.42 -42.56
N ALA A 703 14.99 -21.89 -43.76
CA ALA A 703 13.70 -21.26 -44.08
C ALA A 703 12.58 -22.25 -44.46
N ALA A 704 12.88 -23.56 -44.43
CA ALA A 704 11.98 -24.64 -44.83
C ALA A 704 11.65 -25.64 -43.70
N ALA A 705 12.08 -25.37 -42.46
CA ALA A 705 11.68 -26.12 -41.28
C ALA A 705 10.54 -25.42 -40.54
#